data_AF-A0A504YDD0-F1
#
_entry.id   AF-A0A504YDD0-F1
#
_cell.length_a   1.000
_cell.length_b   1.000
_cell.length_c   1.000
_cell.angle_alpha   90.00
_cell.angle_beta   90.00
_cell.angle_gamma   90.00
#
_symmetry.space_group_name_H-M   'P 1'
#
loop_
_entity.id
_entity.type
_entity.pdbx_description
1 polymer ?
#
loop_
_entity_poly.entity_id
_entity_poly.type
_entity_poly.pdbx_seq_one_letter_code
_entity_poly.pdbx_strand_id
1 'polypeptide(L)'
;MNVTLRPDRKLLDANFESYKLSLEKVPIFKTPVRGTVNFVPLTSSLSKQHLKAYSCQNCLTVDPFHSGYVYYITSEGKVFQMNIPDNAMIFNSGFGVCEIPDWKAVQTGSQVFASLRFPSSEAAIIYDGVKSLIIYATTCAAKGKSTEFDAWKPISTLHPPLDSGEAVLLDACSAVDNAESHREIHCLFGSVVQRPEDLPQVEGSKSSFITYLDWLTFRLEKSQYHLFRHRKFAAPSFPDYVAFEKSTGAVHICSDRQFRPMFDSANAEIAKTVMSLPDTTSASSATATESATPVVPILWSQTDVTDEDDSGSVVISFQLVDAYLPASSSASKQSVHITISPRVPSEDEHQSVRVQITHPSTEAENAPDEQNTVFLDHVLYGSVDGDAVWSIDRGDKILEVHLNKKHALHWPRLLHDIVIDQHLVKPKHPVHIASQVETIQDRHMTPKEGGDENTAQGASLKPAFNVEQLEDVDFALDQDEDDLVLQRFDAETLELTHQASLSGHQWLLNVLSDHTKAESLWATNAFCIRHDVDGVVWLPHGVDENDTDGNAHKSKRRTDRGHPPCPWRHICTLQAFGYVLASKRDHRFVSAPPLNPDTPLPFVAVADASKRIYVYRQPLDSSEFPSGDMELRRRKVAKTDQPTPEGVVHVAWQHVVCLPDNDEIIGFVTLSKPYPACVACTQNHLYLISLVG
;
A
#
# COMPACT_ATOMS: atom_id res chain seq x y z
N MET A 1 20.26 7.07 -1.34
CA MET A 1 19.20 6.20 -0.79
C MET A 1 17.84 6.86 -0.91
N ASN A 2 17.51 7.94 -0.20
CA ASN A 2 16.18 8.57 -0.34
C ASN A 2 16.01 9.31 -1.68
N VAL A 3 14.87 9.07 -2.35
CA VAL A 3 14.49 9.65 -3.63
C VAL A 3 13.05 10.16 -3.55
N THR A 4 12.74 11.21 -4.31
CA THR A 4 11.38 11.73 -4.45
C THR A 4 10.85 11.42 -5.85
N LEU A 5 9.67 10.80 -5.93
CA LEU A 5 8.96 10.60 -7.19
C LEU A 5 8.38 11.94 -7.67
N ARG A 6 8.82 12.40 -8.85
CA ARG A 6 8.33 13.64 -9.46
C ARG A 6 7.76 13.36 -10.85
N PRO A 7 6.44 13.46 -11.06
CA PRO A 7 5.84 13.21 -12.36
C PRO A 7 6.49 14.07 -13.46
N ASP A 8 6.84 13.45 -14.58
CA ASP A 8 7.22 14.21 -15.78
C ASP A 8 6.02 15.02 -16.28
N ARG A 9 6.16 16.36 -16.25
CA ARG A 9 5.14 17.31 -16.68
C ARG A 9 4.75 17.16 -18.15
N LYS A 10 5.61 16.57 -18.98
CA LYS A 10 5.30 16.36 -20.41
C LYS A 10 4.27 15.26 -20.64
N LEU A 11 4.09 14.38 -19.67
CA LEU A 11 3.16 13.25 -19.73
C LEU A 11 1.82 13.57 -19.03
N LEU A 12 1.72 14.74 -18.38
CA LEU A 12 0.50 15.27 -17.78
C LEU A 12 -0.27 16.10 -18.81
N ASP A 13 -1.60 15.99 -18.80
CA ASP A 13 -2.48 16.77 -19.68
C ASP A 13 -3.19 17.88 -18.91
N ALA A 14 -2.64 19.10 -18.97
CA ALA A 14 -3.23 20.26 -18.31
C ALA A 14 -4.58 20.71 -18.92
N ASN A 15 -4.94 20.20 -20.10
CA ASN A 15 -6.19 20.53 -20.78
C ASN A 15 -7.27 19.46 -20.58
N PHE A 16 -6.99 18.39 -19.83
CA PHE A 16 -7.98 17.37 -19.52
C PHE A 16 -9.05 17.92 -18.59
N GLU A 17 -10.32 17.85 -19.01
CA GLU A 17 -11.45 18.42 -18.24
C GLU A 17 -12.27 17.35 -17.52
N SER A 18 -12.67 16.27 -18.21
CA SER A 18 -13.55 15.25 -17.61
C SER A 18 -13.68 13.96 -18.43
N TYR A 19 -14.21 12.92 -17.78
CA TYR A 19 -14.79 11.76 -18.45
C TYR A 19 -16.27 12.00 -18.78
N LYS A 20 -16.65 11.71 -20.02
CA LYS A 20 -18.05 11.67 -20.48
C LYS A 20 -18.57 10.24 -20.45
N LEU A 21 -19.79 10.07 -19.96
CA LEU A 21 -20.47 8.79 -20.05
C LEU A 21 -20.79 8.47 -21.52
N SER A 22 -20.29 7.33 -21.98
CA SER A 22 -20.67 6.74 -23.26
C SER A 22 -21.92 5.89 -23.09
N LEU A 23 -22.87 6.06 -24.02
CA LEU A 23 -24.07 5.22 -24.12
C LEU A 23 -23.90 4.11 -25.18
N GLU A 24 -22.70 3.97 -25.73
CA GLU A 24 -22.36 2.91 -26.68
C GLU A 24 -22.53 1.54 -26.01
N LYS A 25 -23.23 0.64 -26.69
CA LYS A 25 -23.42 -0.73 -26.19
C LYS A 25 -22.14 -1.51 -26.44
N VAL A 26 -21.49 -1.93 -25.36
CA VAL A 26 -20.30 -2.77 -25.41
C VAL A 26 -20.71 -4.24 -25.53
N PRO A 27 -20.29 -4.97 -26.59
CA PRO A 27 -20.60 -6.39 -26.74
C PRO A 27 -20.00 -7.25 -25.62
N ILE A 28 -20.80 -8.18 -25.09
CA ILE A 28 -20.41 -9.14 -24.06
C ILE A 28 -20.59 -10.56 -24.61
N PHE A 29 -19.51 -11.34 -24.61
CA PHE A 29 -19.52 -12.74 -25.01
C PHE A 29 -19.36 -13.61 -23.77
N LYS A 30 -20.29 -14.53 -23.58
CA LYS A 30 -20.35 -15.42 -22.42
C LYS A 30 -20.09 -16.86 -22.86
N THR A 31 -19.25 -17.57 -22.11
CA THR A 31 -19.00 -19.00 -22.33
C THR A 31 -18.90 -19.71 -20.98
N PRO A 32 -19.46 -20.92 -20.81
CA PRO A 32 -19.31 -21.68 -19.59
C PRO A 32 -17.86 -22.14 -19.40
N VAL A 33 -17.41 -22.18 -18.14
CA VAL A 33 -16.12 -22.76 -17.76
C VAL A 33 -16.17 -24.28 -17.94
N ARG A 34 -15.03 -24.89 -18.32
CA ARG A 34 -14.91 -26.35 -18.35
C ARG A 34 -14.60 -26.86 -16.94
N GLY A 35 -15.64 -27.07 -16.15
CA GLY A 35 -15.55 -27.39 -14.71
C GLY A 35 -15.95 -26.16 -13.89
N THR A 36 -15.24 -25.88 -12.80
CA THR A 36 -15.42 -24.66 -12.01
C THR A 36 -14.06 -24.01 -11.77
N VAL A 37 -13.99 -22.68 -11.87
CA VAL A 37 -12.76 -21.94 -11.55
C VAL A 37 -12.40 -22.12 -10.08
N ASN A 38 -11.13 -22.39 -9.80
CA ASN A 38 -10.63 -22.51 -8.43
C ASN A 38 -10.62 -21.14 -7.76
N PHE A 39 -11.40 -21.00 -6.69
CA PHE A 39 -11.45 -19.81 -5.85
C PHE A 39 -11.44 -20.27 -4.40
N VAL A 40 -10.52 -19.73 -3.60
CA VAL A 40 -10.35 -20.09 -2.19
C VAL A 40 -10.89 -18.95 -1.35
N PRO A 41 -12.07 -19.10 -0.72
CA PRO A 41 -12.63 -18.05 0.13
C PRO A 41 -11.84 -17.94 1.44
N LEU A 42 -11.74 -16.72 1.96
CA LEU A 42 -11.09 -16.46 3.24
C LEU A 42 -11.90 -16.97 4.43
N THR A 43 -11.19 -17.44 5.46
CA THR A 43 -11.80 -17.84 6.74
C THR A 43 -12.04 -16.62 7.66
N SER A 44 -12.89 -16.78 8.67
CA SER A 44 -13.40 -15.66 9.50
C SER A 44 -12.43 -15.13 10.56
N SER A 45 -11.21 -15.68 10.70
CA SER A 45 -10.25 -15.31 11.74
C SER A 45 -8.87 -14.99 11.15
N LEU A 46 -8.75 -13.82 10.52
CA LEU A 46 -7.55 -13.43 9.77
C LEU A 46 -7.05 -12.05 10.20
N SER A 47 -5.72 -11.87 10.24
CA SER A 47 -5.11 -10.55 10.50
C SER A 47 -5.14 -9.67 9.24
N LYS A 48 -4.91 -8.35 9.40
CA LYS A 48 -4.77 -7.40 8.26
C LYS A 48 -3.79 -7.92 7.20
N GLN A 49 -2.70 -8.56 7.62
CA GLN A 49 -1.70 -9.16 6.72
C GLN A 49 -2.26 -10.33 5.90
N HIS A 50 -3.07 -11.20 6.51
CA HIS A 50 -3.71 -12.31 5.79
C HIS A 50 -4.76 -11.80 4.80
N LEU A 51 -5.51 -10.76 5.18
CA LEU A 51 -6.45 -10.10 4.27
C LEU A 51 -5.68 -9.56 3.05
N LYS A 52 -4.64 -8.74 3.24
CA LYS A 52 -3.80 -8.24 2.14
C LYS A 52 -3.19 -9.36 1.28
N ALA A 53 -2.74 -10.46 1.90
CA ALA A 53 -2.10 -11.56 1.18
C ALA A 53 -3.08 -12.41 0.34
N TYR A 54 -4.27 -12.68 0.87
CA TYR A 54 -5.12 -13.75 0.37
C TYR A 54 -6.52 -13.29 -0.09
N SER A 55 -6.98 -12.06 0.24
CA SER A 55 -8.31 -11.57 -0.19
C SER A 55 -8.37 -11.19 -1.66
N CYS A 56 -7.25 -10.69 -2.20
CA CYS A 56 -7.15 -10.16 -3.55
C CYS A 56 -6.80 -11.24 -4.60
N GLN A 57 -7.29 -12.48 -4.41
CA GLN A 57 -7.13 -13.54 -5.40
C GLN A 57 -7.74 -13.10 -6.74
N ASN A 58 -6.93 -13.11 -7.80
CA ASN A 58 -7.39 -12.96 -9.18
C ASN A 58 -7.26 -14.31 -9.89
N CYS A 59 -8.39 -14.95 -10.19
CA CYS A 59 -8.40 -16.26 -10.82
C CYS A 59 -8.01 -16.27 -12.31
N LEU A 60 -7.71 -15.09 -12.88
CA LEU A 60 -7.21 -14.94 -14.24
C LEU A 60 -5.75 -14.48 -14.23
N THR A 61 -4.94 -15.09 -15.08
CA THR A 61 -3.53 -14.71 -15.25
C THR A 61 -3.26 -14.43 -16.73
N VAL A 62 -2.73 -13.24 -17.05
CA VAL A 62 -2.28 -12.90 -18.41
C VAL A 62 -0.87 -13.42 -18.61
N ASP A 63 -0.58 -13.99 -19.78
CA ASP A 63 0.80 -14.25 -20.20
C ASP A 63 1.42 -12.97 -20.77
N PRO A 64 2.44 -12.39 -20.12
CA PRO A 64 3.05 -11.16 -20.59
C PRO A 64 3.91 -11.35 -21.86
N PHE A 65 4.28 -12.57 -22.22
CA PHE A 65 5.09 -12.87 -23.42
C PHE A 65 4.24 -13.15 -24.66
N HIS A 66 2.94 -13.40 -24.49
CA HIS A 66 2.02 -13.70 -25.59
C HIS A 66 0.75 -12.86 -25.49
N SER A 67 0.62 -11.90 -26.41
CA SER A 67 -0.57 -11.06 -26.51
C SER A 67 -1.85 -11.89 -26.67
N GLY A 68 -2.85 -11.62 -25.82
CA GLY A 68 -4.16 -12.26 -25.90
C GLY A 68 -4.27 -13.62 -25.21
N TYR A 69 -3.21 -14.12 -24.54
CA TYR A 69 -3.29 -15.37 -23.79
C TYR A 69 -3.64 -15.11 -22.33
N VAL A 70 -4.72 -15.77 -21.86
CA VAL A 70 -5.23 -15.68 -20.50
C VAL A 70 -5.42 -17.08 -19.94
N TYR A 71 -5.07 -17.29 -18.68
CA TYR A 71 -5.08 -18.58 -18.03
C TYR A 71 -5.98 -18.56 -16.80
N TYR A 72 -6.58 -19.72 -16.51
CA TYR A 72 -7.29 -19.97 -15.26
C TYR A 72 -7.07 -21.40 -14.80
N ILE A 73 -7.21 -21.63 -13.51
CA ILE A 73 -7.06 -22.95 -12.87
C ILE A 73 -8.44 -23.40 -12.40
N THR A 74 -8.80 -24.66 -12.66
CA THR A 74 -10.06 -25.25 -12.18
C THR A 74 -9.91 -25.83 -10.78
N SER A 75 -11.02 -26.04 -10.07
CA SER A 75 -11.07 -26.73 -8.77
C SER A 75 -10.50 -28.16 -8.81
N GLU A 76 -10.38 -28.74 -9.99
CA GLU A 76 -9.78 -30.05 -10.25
C GLU A 76 -8.26 -29.98 -10.46
N GLY A 77 -7.66 -28.78 -10.44
CA GLY A 77 -6.22 -28.58 -10.63
C GLY A 77 -5.78 -28.56 -12.09
N LYS A 78 -6.72 -28.43 -13.04
CA LYS A 78 -6.41 -28.30 -14.46
C LYS A 78 -6.22 -26.85 -14.83
N VAL A 79 -5.19 -26.58 -15.62
CA VAL A 79 -4.89 -25.25 -16.13
C VAL A 79 -5.42 -25.14 -17.55
N PHE A 80 -6.22 -24.11 -17.80
CA PHE A 80 -6.75 -23.82 -19.12
C PHE A 80 -6.14 -22.56 -19.68
N GLN A 81 -5.77 -22.62 -20.96
CA GLN A 81 -5.33 -21.49 -21.76
C GLN A 81 -6.47 -21.00 -22.65
N MET A 82 -6.86 -19.75 -22.49
CA MET A 82 -7.73 -19.01 -23.39
C MET A 82 -6.89 -18.18 -24.34
N ASN A 83 -7.15 -18.31 -25.64
CA ASN A 83 -6.63 -17.39 -26.65
C ASN A 83 -7.77 -16.45 -27.05
N ILE A 84 -7.64 -15.16 -26.75
CA ILE A 84 -8.64 -14.17 -27.15
C ILE A 84 -8.65 -14.11 -28.70
N PRO A 85 -9.78 -14.48 -29.33
CA PRO A 85 -9.83 -14.58 -30.78
C PRO A 85 -9.94 -13.20 -31.42
N ASP A 86 -9.37 -13.03 -32.62
CA ASP A 86 -9.54 -11.82 -33.44
C ASP A 86 -11.03 -11.50 -33.70
N ASN A 87 -11.86 -12.52 -33.82
CA ASN A 87 -13.31 -12.39 -33.88
C ASN A 87 -13.93 -12.81 -32.53
N ALA A 88 -14.42 -11.84 -31.77
CA ALA A 88 -15.01 -12.07 -30.45
C ALA A 88 -16.19 -13.06 -30.45
N MET A 89 -16.89 -13.25 -31.58
CA MET A 89 -18.03 -14.19 -31.71
C MET A 89 -17.64 -15.67 -31.49
N ILE A 90 -16.36 -16.03 -31.67
CA ILE A 90 -15.87 -17.39 -31.47
C ILE A 90 -15.19 -17.59 -30.11
N PHE A 91 -15.42 -16.67 -29.17
CA PHE A 91 -14.92 -16.76 -27.80
C PHE A 91 -15.34 -18.07 -27.12
N ASN A 92 -14.38 -18.73 -26.47
CA ASN A 92 -14.58 -20.02 -25.83
C ASN A 92 -13.71 -20.16 -24.57
N SER A 93 -13.97 -21.21 -23.80
CA SER A 93 -13.33 -21.49 -22.52
C SER A 93 -11.86 -21.93 -22.61
N GLY A 94 -11.26 -21.96 -23.80
CA GLY A 94 -9.90 -22.42 -24.01
C GLY A 94 -9.71 -23.94 -23.96
N PHE A 95 -8.45 -24.36 -23.87
CA PHE A 95 -8.03 -25.76 -23.85
C PHE A 95 -7.16 -26.04 -22.62
N GLY A 96 -7.22 -27.27 -22.10
CA GLY A 96 -6.40 -27.69 -20.96
C GLY A 96 -4.95 -27.86 -21.40
N VAL A 97 -4.02 -27.20 -20.72
CA VAL A 97 -2.58 -27.23 -21.05
C VAL A 97 -1.76 -28.09 -20.10
N CYS A 98 -2.15 -28.16 -18.82
CA CYS A 98 -1.56 -29.07 -17.85
C CYS A 98 -2.51 -29.34 -16.68
N GLU A 99 -2.10 -30.29 -15.83
CA GLU A 99 -2.72 -30.57 -14.54
C GLU A 99 -1.66 -30.46 -13.45
N ILE A 100 -2.06 -29.92 -12.30
CA ILE A 100 -1.23 -29.84 -11.11
C ILE A 100 -1.20 -31.23 -10.45
N PRO A 101 -0.03 -31.90 -10.39
CA PRO A 101 0.15 -33.15 -9.67
C PRO A 101 -0.34 -33.07 -8.22
N ASP A 102 -0.92 -34.17 -7.73
CA ASP A 102 -1.37 -34.34 -6.34
C ASP A 102 -2.35 -33.27 -5.82
N TRP A 103 -3.03 -32.54 -6.72
CA TRP A 103 -3.91 -31.43 -6.38
C TRP A 103 -4.98 -31.74 -5.32
N LYS A 104 -5.57 -32.94 -5.36
CA LYS A 104 -6.59 -33.36 -4.39
C LYS A 104 -6.07 -33.42 -2.96
N ALA A 105 -4.78 -33.72 -2.77
CA ALA A 105 -4.15 -33.74 -1.46
C ALA A 105 -3.79 -32.33 -0.97
N VAL A 106 -3.56 -31.38 -1.89
CA VAL A 106 -3.22 -29.98 -1.59
C VAL A 106 -4.43 -29.19 -1.08
N GLN A 107 -5.61 -29.43 -1.66
CA GLN A 107 -6.82 -28.65 -1.34
C GLN A 107 -7.41 -28.93 0.05
N THR A 108 -7.04 -30.03 0.72
CA THR A 108 -7.54 -30.33 2.06
C THR A 108 -6.81 -29.50 3.12
N GLY A 109 -7.36 -28.33 3.45
CA GLY A 109 -7.00 -27.57 4.65
C GLY A 109 -6.15 -26.31 4.45
N SER A 110 -5.66 -26.04 3.24
CA SER A 110 -4.93 -24.79 2.94
C SER A 110 -5.88 -23.62 2.71
N GLN A 111 -5.51 -22.44 3.22
CA GLN A 111 -6.20 -21.18 2.95
C GLN A 111 -5.61 -20.39 1.78
N VAL A 112 -4.57 -20.93 1.14
CA VAL A 112 -3.83 -20.25 0.08
C VAL A 112 -4.12 -20.88 -1.29
N PHE A 113 -4.35 -20.02 -2.27
CA PHE A 113 -4.63 -20.43 -3.65
C PHE A 113 -3.35 -20.70 -4.46
N ALA A 114 -3.48 -21.55 -5.48
CA ALA A 114 -2.41 -21.78 -6.43
C ALA A 114 -2.10 -20.52 -7.25
N SER A 115 -0.81 -20.26 -7.47
CA SER A 115 -0.31 -19.07 -8.15
C SER A 115 0.43 -19.46 -9.43
N LEU A 116 0.06 -18.86 -10.56
CA LEU A 116 0.69 -19.08 -11.88
C LEU A 116 1.48 -17.83 -12.28
N ARG A 117 2.74 -18.01 -12.70
CA ARG A 117 3.58 -16.94 -13.26
C ARG A 117 4.37 -17.41 -14.47
N PHE A 118 4.74 -16.47 -15.33
CA PHE A 118 5.55 -16.71 -16.52
C PHE A 118 6.92 -16.03 -16.34
N PRO A 119 8.00 -16.77 -16.03
CA PRO A 119 9.34 -16.20 -15.95
C PRO A 119 9.95 -15.87 -17.33
N SER A 120 9.53 -16.56 -18.40
CA SER A 120 10.01 -16.40 -19.77
C SER A 120 8.93 -16.83 -20.78
N SER A 121 9.18 -16.62 -22.08
CA SER A 121 8.27 -17.06 -23.15
C SER A 121 8.16 -18.58 -23.31
N GLU A 122 9.08 -19.35 -22.72
CA GLU A 122 9.17 -20.81 -22.86
C GLU A 122 8.96 -21.57 -21.54
N ALA A 123 8.66 -20.85 -20.45
CA ALA A 123 8.45 -21.45 -19.15
C ALA A 123 7.28 -20.83 -18.40
N ALA A 124 6.55 -21.68 -17.68
CA ALA A 124 5.51 -21.30 -16.73
C ALA A 124 5.79 -21.96 -15.40
N ILE A 125 5.46 -21.27 -14.31
CA ILE A 125 5.67 -21.77 -12.96
C ILE A 125 4.33 -21.76 -12.25
N ILE A 126 4.00 -22.90 -11.64
CA ILE A 126 2.84 -23.03 -10.78
C ILE A 126 3.32 -23.36 -9.39
N TYR A 127 2.94 -22.54 -8.43
CA TYR A 127 3.01 -22.89 -7.03
C TYR A 127 1.65 -23.34 -6.55
N ASP A 128 1.58 -24.51 -5.91
CA ASP A 128 0.32 -25.09 -5.44
C ASP A 128 -0.32 -24.35 -4.25
N GLY A 129 0.40 -23.38 -3.68
CA GLY A 129 0.00 -22.58 -2.53
C GLY A 129 0.48 -23.14 -1.19
N VAL A 130 1.07 -24.35 -1.17
CA VAL A 130 1.39 -25.08 0.06
C VAL A 130 2.83 -25.58 0.10
N LYS A 131 3.30 -26.37 -0.87
CA LYS A 131 4.65 -26.97 -0.80
C LYS A 131 5.30 -27.23 -2.15
N SER A 132 4.55 -27.31 -3.24
CA SER A 132 5.08 -27.79 -4.52
C SER A 132 5.14 -26.65 -5.53
N LEU A 133 6.35 -26.38 -6.01
CA LEU A 133 6.62 -25.49 -7.13
C LEU A 133 6.94 -26.32 -8.36
N ILE A 134 6.22 -26.11 -9.45
CA ILE A 134 6.35 -26.90 -10.66
C ILE A 134 6.67 -25.98 -11.81
N ILE A 135 7.79 -26.26 -12.46
CA ILE A 135 8.28 -25.52 -13.62
C ILE A 135 7.90 -26.33 -14.86
N TYR A 136 7.09 -25.73 -15.73
CA TYR A 136 6.65 -26.31 -16.99
C TYR A 136 7.39 -25.67 -18.16
N ALA A 137 7.74 -26.48 -19.16
CA ALA A 137 8.08 -26.01 -20.49
C ALA A 137 6.79 -25.66 -21.22
N THR A 138 6.66 -24.40 -21.64
CA THR A 138 5.54 -23.95 -22.46
C THR A 138 5.91 -24.07 -23.93
N THR A 139 5.00 -24.64 -24.72
CA THR A 139 5.14 -24.81 -26.17
C THR A 139 4.44 -23.66 -26.86
N CYS A 140 5.04 -22.47 -26.85
CA CYS A 140 4.41 -21.31 -27.48
C CYS A 140 4.68 -21.19 -28.98
N ALA A 141 5.30 -22.20 -29.60
CA ALA A 141 5.38 -22.29 -31.05
C ALA A 141 4.00 -22.67 -31.59
N ALA A 142 3.21 -21.67 -31.98
CA ALA A 142 2.09 -21.84 -32.89
C ALA A 142 2.60 -22.48 -34.19
N LYS A 143 2.67 -23.81 -34.24
CA LYS A 143 2.81 -24.55 -35.49
C LYS A 143 1.50 -24.37 -36.23
N GLY A 144 1.49 -23.37 -37.12
CA GLY A 144 0.45 -23.02 -38.08
C GLY A 144 -0.92 -23.70 -37.95
N LYS A 145 -1.95 -22.91 -37.62
CA LYS A 145 -3.39 -23.26 -37.79
C LYS A 145 -3.83 -24.60 -37.17
N SER A 146 -3.06 -25.25 -36.29
CA SER A 146 -3.58 -26.36 -35.49
C SER A 146 -4.36 -25.80 -34.31
N THR A 147 -5.59 -26.26 -34.14
CA THR A 147 -6.49 -25.96 -33.02
C THR A 147 -6.12 -26.74 -31.74
N GLU A 148 -5.01 -27.46 -31.75
CA GLU A 148 -4.47 -28.22 -30.62
C GLU A 148 -3.21 -27.52 -30.12
N PHE A 149 -3.26 -27.03 -28.89
CA PHE A 149 -2.09 -26.60 -28.14
C PHE A 149 -1.40 -27.85 -27.57
N ASP A 150 -0.08 -27.94 -27.71
CA ASP A 150 0.68 -29.02 -27.08
C ASP A 150 0.57 -28.89 -25.55
N ALA A 151 0.28 -30.01 -24.87
CA ALA A 151 0.27 -30.05 -23.42
C ALA A 151 1.65 -29.65 -22.86
N TRP A 152 1.67 -28.79 -21.84
CA TRP A 152 2.88 -28.37 -21.18
C TRP A 152 3.57 -29.56 -20.52
N LYS A 153 4.90 -29.57 -20.61
CA LYS A 153 5.71 -30.67 -20.06
C LYS A 153 6.35 -30.21 -18.75
N PRO A 154 6.15 -30.92 -17.63
CA PRO A 154 6.85 -30.59 -16.39
C PRO A 154 8.35 -30.81 -16.59
N ILE A 155 9.15 -29.77 -16.32
CA ILE A 155 10.62 -29.83 -16.32
C ILE A 155 11.11 -30.28 -14.93
N SER A 156 10.57 -29.67 -13.87
CA SER A 156 10.99 -29.95 -12.50
C SER A 156 9.87 -29.67 -11.51
N THR A 157 9.78 -30.51 -10.48
CA THR A 157 8.95 -30.31 -9.29
C THR A 157 9.89 -30.10 -8.11
N LEU A 158 9.68 -29.00 -7.40
CA LEU A 158 10.56 -28.51 -6.34
C LEU A 158 9.74 -28.26 -5.08
N HIS A 159 10.42 -28.31 -3.94
CA HIS A 159 9.85 -27.96 -2.65
C HIS A 159 10.60 -26.75 -2.09
N PRO A 160 10.09 -25.52 -2.35
CA PRO A 160 10.65 -24.30 -1.77
C PRO A 160 10.78 -24.42 -0.24
N PRO A 161 11.93 -24.04 0.36
CA PRO A 161 12.16 -24.13 1.79
C PRO A 161 11.50 -22.97 2.56
N LEU A 162 10.18 -22.86 2.46
CA LEU A 162 9.38 -21.81 3.11
C LEU A 162 8.98 -22.26 4.53
N ASP A 163 8.89 -21.33 5.49
CA ASP A 163 8.67 -21.66 6.91
C ASP A 163 7.32 -22.34 7.18
N SER A 164 6.22 -21.75 6.67
CA SER A 164 4.87 -22.31 6.79
C SER A 164 4.55 -23.33 5.71
N GLY A 165 5.34 -23.36 4.62
CA GLY A 165 4.89 -23.88 3.34
C GLY A 165 3.87 -22.94 2.68
N GLU A 166 2.77 -22.60 3.35
CA GLU A 166 1.71 -21.75 2.78
C GLU A 166 2.20 -20.35 2.34
N ALA A 167 2.15 -20.09 1.04
CA ALA A 167 2.64 -18.85 0.43
C ALA A 167 2.02 -18.54 -0.94
N VAL A 168 2.06 -17.28 -1.36
CA VAL A 168 1.66 -16.85 -2.70
C VAL A 168 2.90 -16.55 -3.54
N LEU A 169 2.93 -17.01 -4.79
CA LEU A 169 3.98 -16.63 -5.74
C LEU A 169 3.66 -15.25 -6.32
N LEU A 170 4.33 -14.23 -5.78
CA LEU A 170 4.06 -12.83 -6.07
C LEU A 170 4.65 -12.39 -7.42
N ASP A 171 5.87 -12.83 -7.74
CA ASP A 171 6.52 -12.50 -9.02
C ASP A 171 7.52 -13.59 -9.44
N ALA A 172 7.81 -13.68 -10.73
CA ALA A 172 8.84 -14.56 -11.27
C ALA A 172 9.49 -13.99 -12.54
N CYS A 173 10.80 -14.13 -12.68
CA CYS A 173 11.55 -13.66 -13.85
C CYS A 173 12.73 -14.59 -14.15
N SER A 174 12.98 -14.86 -15.44
CA SER A 174 14.23 -15.49 -15.89
C SER A 174 15.29 -14.42 -16.12
N ALA A 175 16.55 -14.74 -15.82
CA ALA A 175 17.68 -13.91 -16.26
C ALA A 175 17.76 -13.94 -17.80
N VAL A 176 18.06 -12.80 -18.43
CA VAL A 176 18.20 -12.68 -19.89
C VAL A 176 19.53 -13.30 -20.33
N ASP A 177 19.49 -14.11 -21.40
CA ASP A 177 20.61 -14.87 -21.98
C ASP A 177 21.87 -14.00 -22.23
N ASN A 178 22.79 -14.00 -21.26
CA ASN A 178 24.21 -13.84 -21.57
C ASN A 178 24.78 -15.26 -21.70
N ALA A 179 25.38 -15.55 -22.86
CA ALA A 179 25.63 -16.87 -23.46
C ALA A 179 26.41 -17.93 -22.63
N GLU A 180 26.73 -17.68 -21.36
CA GLU A 180 27.40 -18.62 -20.45
C GLU A 180 26.84 -18.64 -19.01
N SER A 181 25.88 -17.77 -18.64
CA SER A 181 25.23 -17.80 -17.32
C SER A 181 23.97 -18.64 -17.39
N HIS A 182 23.98 -19.76 -16.69
CA HIS A 182 22.92 -20.75 -16.52
C HIS A 182 21.49 -20.18 -16.59
N ARG A 183 20.55 -20.93 -17.22
CA ARG A 183 19.12 -20.62 -17.23
C ARG A 183 18.60 -20.54 -15.79
N GLU A 184 18.57 -19.34 -15.24
CA GLU A 184 18.19 -19.05 -13.87
C GLU A 184 16.79 -18.44 -13.84
N ILE A 185 15.99 -18.94 -12.90
CA ILE A 185 14.65 -18.47 -12.63
C ILE A 185 14.62 -17.91 -11.22
N HIS A 186 14.23 -16.65 -11.10
CA HIS A 186 14.02 -15.96 -9.84
C HIS A 186 12.52 -16.00 -9.52
N CYS A 187 12.18 -16.43 -8.31
CA CYS A 187 10.82 -16.48 -7.79
C CYS A 187 10.74 -15.71 -6.48
N LEU A 188 9.65 -14.98 -6.27
CA LEU A 188 9.40 -14.22 -5.06
C LEU A 188 8.11 -14.71 -4.39
N PHE A 189 8.24 -15.27 -3.19
CA PHE A 189 7.12 -15.80 -2.41
C PHE A 189 6.78 -14.88 -1.24
N GLY A 190 5.49 -14.63 -1.03
CA GLY A 190 4.99 -13.95 0.17
C GLY A 190 4.26 -14.93 1.08
N SER A 191 4.71 -15.07 2.32
CA SER A 191 4.05 -15.87 3.36
C SER A 191 3.75 -15.03 4.60
N VAL A 192 2.63 -15.32 5.25
CA VAL A 192 2.27 -14.70 6.53
C VAL A 192 2.36 -15.78 7.60
N VAL A 193 3.19 -15.56 8.62
CA VAL A 193 3.41 -16.54 9.70
C VAL A 193 3.24 -15.89 11.06
N GLN A 194 2.91 -16.70 12.06
CA GLN A 194 2.93 -16.24 13.44
C GLN A 194 4.35 -15.84 13.82
N ARG A 195 4.50 -14.66 14.42
CA ARG A 195 5.80 -14.11 14.80
C ARG A 195 6.47 -15.05 15.82
N PRO A 196 7.68 -15.55 15.56
CA PRO A 196 8.49 -16.25 16.55
C PRO A 196 8.74 -15.38 17.78
N GLU A 197 8.71 -15.96 18.98
CA GLU A 197 8.96 -15.26 20.26
C GLU A 197 10.37 -14.66 20.33
N ASP A 198 11.33 -15.25 19.60
CA ASP A 198 12.73 -14.83 19.58
C ASP A 198 13.01 -13.58 18.71
N LEU A 199 12.04 -13.14 17.90
CA LEU A 199 12.20 -11.93 17.10
C LEU A 199 11.84 -10.68 17.92
N PRO A 200 12.74 -9.70 18.06
CA PRO A 200 12.44 -8.48 18.79
C PRO A 200 11.23 -7.77 18.16
N GLN A 201 10.37 -7.23 19.02
CA GLN A 201 9.19 -6.49 18.57
C GLN A 201 9.65 -5.29 17.74
N VAL A 202 9.23 -5.24 16.47
CA VAL A 202 9.50 -4.09 15.61
C VAL A 202 8.73 -2.90 16.19
N GLU A 203 9.44 -1.81 16.50
CA GLU A 203 8.86 -0.57 16.99
C GLU A 203 7.66 -0.15 16.15
N GLY A 204 6.55 0.18 16.82
CA GLY A 204 5.31 0.58 16.16
C GLY A 204 4.38 -0.54 15.68
N SER A 205 4.78 -1.83 15.76
CA SER A 205 3.90 -2.95 15.37
C SER A 205 3.43 -3.81 16.56
N LYS A 206 2.10 -3.82 16.78
CA LYS A 206 1.40 -4.72 17.71
C LYS A 206 0.99 -6.07 17.09
N SER A 207 1.32 -6.31 15.80
CA SER A 207 0.87 -7.53 15.10
C SER A 207 1.54 -8.78 15.68
N SER A 208 0.76 -9.83 15.93
CA SER A 208 1.28 -11.17 16.25
C SER A 208 1.81 -11.93 15.04
N PHE A 209 1.74 -11.34 13.86
CA PHE A 209 2.16 -11.93 12.59
C PHE A 209 3.33 -11.16 11.96
N ILE A 210 4.12 -11.87 11.17
CA ILE A 210 5.20 -11.33 10.35
C ILE A 210 5.05 -11.86 8.94
N THR A 211 5.37 -11.03 7.96
CA THR A 211 5.42 -11.42 6.56
C THR A 211 6.84 -11.74 6.19
N TYR A 212 7.06 -12.91 5.59
CA TYR A 212 8.32 -13.25 4.93
C TYR A 212 8.18 -13.12 3.43
N LEU A 213 9.19 -12.51 2.83
CA LEU A 213 9.35 -12.42 1.39
C LEU A 213 10.59 -13.23 0.99
N ASP A 214 10.37 -14.42 0.44
CA ASP A 214 11.44 -15.35 0.06
C ASP A 214 11.76 -15.20 -1.42
N TRP A 215 12.96 -14.71 -1.71
CA TRP A 215 13.53 -14.62 -3.03
C TRP A 215 14.41 -15.84 -3.31
N LEU A 216 13.86 -16.77 -4.08
CA LEU A 216 14.52 -18.02 -4.47
C LEU A 216 15.05 -17.92 -5.90
N THR A 217 16.30 -18.29 -6.11
CA THR A 217 16.89 -18.46 -7.45
C THR A 217 17.09 -19.94 -7.73
N PHE A 218 16.46 -20.43 -8.79
CA PHE A 218 16.59 -21.78 -9.28
C PHE A 218 17.47 -21.80 -10.52
N ARG A 219 18.43 -22.72 -10.56
CA ARG A 219 19.35 -22.87 -11.69
C ARG A 219 19.11 -24.20 -12.38
N LEU A 220 19.07 -24.19 -13.71
CA LEU A 220 18.99 -25.40 -14.51
C LEU A 220 20.35 -26.10 -14.58
N GLU A 221 20.44 -27.31 -14.03
CA GLU A 221 21.60 -28.19 -14.15
C GLU A 221 21.15 -29.59 -14.60
N LYS A 222 21.84 -30.19 -15.57
CA LYS A 222 21.52 -31.55 -16.06
C LYS A 222 20.04 -31.78 -16.37
N SER A 223 19.38 -30.77 -16.95
CA SER A 223 17.95 -30.77 -17.33
C SER A 223 16.94 -30.72 -16.17
N GLN A 224 17.37 -30.45 -14.94
CA GLN A 224 16.48 -30.19 -13.81
C GLN A 224 16.86 -28.88 -13.12
N TYR A 225 15.87 -28.16 -12.61
CA TYR A 225 16.11 -26.99 -11.80
C TYR A 225 16.44 -27.40 -10.37
N HIS A 226 17.39 -26.72 -9.75
CA HIS A 226 17.70 -26.88 -8.32
C HIS A 226 17.78 -25.51 -7.67
N LEU A 227 17.48 -25.44 -6.36
CA LEU A 227 17.63 -24.21 -5.60
C LEU A 227 19.12 -23.84 -5.53
N PHE A 228 19.46 -22.70 -6.12
CA PHE A 228 20.82 -22.19 -6.18
C PHE A 228 21.09 -21.15 -5.08
N ARG A 229 20.14 -20.24 -4.82
CA ARG A 229 20.27 -19.21 -3.80
C ARG A 229 18.92 -18.92 -3.15
N HIS A 230 18.93 -18.67 -1.85
CA HIS A 230 17.76 -18.28 -1.05
C HIS A 230 18.08 -16.99 -0.32
N ARG A 231 17.30 -15.95 -0.60
CA ARG A 231 17.33 -14.65 0.07
C ARG A 231 15.98 -14.42 0.72
N LYS A 232 15.95 -13.80 1.90
CA LYS A 232 14.73 -13.61 2.67
C LYS A 232 14.65 -12.21 3.25
N PHE A 233 13.48 -11.60 3.14
CA PHE A 233 13.15 -10.34 3.80
C PHE A 233 12.00 -10.54 4.79
N ALA A 234 11.89 -9.66 5.77
CA ALA A 234 10.76 -9.64 6.70
C ALA A 234 10.21 -8.24 6.93
N ALA A 235 8.90 -8.15 7.14
CA ALA A 235 8.22 -6.95 7.57
C ALA A 235 6.94 -7.29 8.38
N PRO A 236 6.48 -6.39 9.26
CA PRO A 236 5.17 -6.49 9.91
C PRO A 236 4.00 -6.03 9.01
N SER A 237 4.14 -6.12 7.67
CA SER A 237 3.10 -5.84 6.69
C SER A 237 3.27 -6.73 5.45
N PHE A 238 2.17 -7.04 4.76
CA PHE A 238 2.24 -7.69 3.44
C PHE A 238 2.45 -6.63 2.35
N PRO A 239 3.26 -6.89 1.30
CA PRO A 239 3.54 -5.89 0.29
C PRO A 239 2.36 -5.64 -0.65
N ASP A 240 2.12 -4.36 -0.98
CA ASP A 240 1.14 -3.93 -1.97
C ASP A 240 1.69 -4.11 -3.40
N TYR A 241 3.03 -4.10 -3.54
CA TYR A 241 3.70 -4.32 -4.80
C TYR A 241 5.08 -4.92 -4.65
N VAL A 242 5.40 -5.82 -5.59
CA VAL A 242 6.75 -6.34 -5.80
C VAL A 242 7.02 -6.48 -7.29
N ALA A 243 8.27 -6.24 -7.69
CA ALA A 243 8.70 -6.49 -9.06
C ALA A 243 10.20 -6.78 -9.13
N PHE A 244 10.58 -7.74 -9.96
CA PHE A 244 11.96 -7.91 -10.40
C PHE A 244 12.34 -6.90 -11.49
N GLU A 245 13.57 -6.39 -11.42
CA GLU A 245 14.23 -5.86 -12.62
C GLU A 245 14.47 -7.00 -13.62
N LYS A 246 14.39 -6.70 -14.92
CA LYS A 246 14.61 -7.70 -15.99
C LYS A 246 16.03 -8.24 -16.04
N SER A 247 16.99 -7.44 -15.60
CA SER A 247 18.38 -7.87 -15.37
C SER A 247 18.53 -8.87 -14.24
N THR A 248 17.46 -9.10 -13.46
CA THR A 248 17.44 -9.82 -12.17
C THR A 248 18.40 -9.27 -11.11
N GLY A 249 18.94 -8.07 -11.36
CA GLY A 249 19.92 -7.38 -10.51
C GLY A 249 19.32 -6.64 -9.31
N ALA A 250 18.00 -6.47 -9.24
CA ALA A 250 17.34 -5.91 -8.06
C ALA A 250 15.88 -6.35 -7.94
N VAL A 251 15.33 -6.15 -6.74
CA VAL A 251 13.90 -6.30 -6.44
C VAL A 251 13.36 -4.99 -5.87
N HIS A 252 12.16 -4.62 -6.31
CA HIS A 252 11.42 -3.48 -5.80
C HIS A 252 10.28 -3.98 -4.92
N ILE A 253 10.08 -3.35 -3.76
CA ILE A 253 9.07 -3.72 -2.78
C ILE A 253 8.36 -2.45 -2.31
N CYS A 254 7.03 -2.42 -2.33
CA CYS A 254 6.23 -1.35 -1.73
C CYS A 254 5.32 -1.92 -0.64
N SER A 255 5.32 -1.29 0.53
CA SER A 255 4.53 -1.72 1.68
C SER A 255 4.40 -0.64 2.75
N ASP A 256 3.39 -0.79 3.62
CA ASP A 256 3.16 0.08 4.79
C ASP A 256 4.37 0.08 5.75
N ARG A 257 5.04 -1.08 5.91
CA ARG A 257 6.21 -1.25 6.78
C ARG A 257 7.41 -1.64 5.96
N GLN A 258 8.57 -1.13 6.34
CA GLN A 258 9.82 -1.40 5.63
C GLN A 258 10.20 -2.87 5.74
N PHE A 259 10.51 -3.47 4.59
CA PHE A 259 11.16 -4.77 4.54
C PHE A 259 12.63 -4.65 4.90
N ARG A 260 13.14 -5.65 5.62
CA ARG A 260 14.54 -5.76 5.99
C ARG A 260 15.07 -7.13 5.56
N PRO A 261 16.29 -7.22 4.99
CA PRO A 261 16.90 -8.50 4.69
C PRO A 261 17.20 -9.25 5.98
N MET A 262 16.86 -10.54 6.01
CA MET A 262 16.98 -11.42 7.17
C MET A 262 17.98 -12.55 6.94
N PHE A 263 18.09 -13.01 5.70
CA PHE A 263 18.89 -14.18 5.36
C PHE A 263 19.31 -14.15 3.90
N ASP A 264 20.51 -14.66 3.65
CA ASP A 264 21.02 -14.98 2.32
C ASP A 264 21.92 -16.21 2.42
N SER A 265 21.60 -17.25 1.65
CA SER A 265 22.41 -18.47 1.59
C SER A 265 23.82 -18.23 1.05
N ALA A 266 24.04 -17.15 0.30
CA ALA A 266 25.36 -16.79 -0.24
C ALA A 266 26.15 -15.83 0.67
N ASN A 267 25.50 -15.16 1.63
CA ASN A 267 26.12 -14.19 2.53
C ASN A 267 25.60 -14.35 3.96
N ALA A 268 26.33 -15.11 4.77
CA ALA A 268 25.97 -15.40 6.16
C ALA A 268 26.05 -14.18 7.10
N GLU A 269 26.68 -13.08 6.70
CA GLU A 269 26.76 -11.86 7.53
C GLU A 269 25.40 -11.15 7.63
N ILE A 270 24.51 -11.32 6.65
CA ILE A 270 23.18 -10.69 6.64
C ILE A 270 22.35 -11.14 7.85
N ALA A 271 22.42 -12.42 8.21
CA ALA A 271 21.74 -12.93 9.41
C ALA A 271 22.30 -12.33 10.71
N LYS A 272 23.60 -11.96 10.74
CA LYS A 272 24.25 -11.38 11.91
C LYS A 272 23.93 -9.90 12.08
N THR A 273 23.72 -9.16 11.00
CA THR A 273 23.29 -7.75 11.04
C THR A 273 21.94 -7.57 11.73
N VAL A 274 21.02 -8.53 11.55
CA VAL A 274 19.71 -8.52 12.23
C VAL A 274 19.84 -8.72 13.74
N MET A 275 20.73 -9.62 14.18
CA MET A 275 20.97 -9.91 15.59
C MET A 275 21.82 -8.85 16.29
N SER A 276 22.47 -7.96 15.54
CA SER A 276 23.42 -6.98 16.05
C SER A 276 22.93 -5.53 16.03
N LEU A 277 21.73 -5.24 15.50
CA LEU A 277 21.11 -3.90 15.53
C LEU A 277 21.03 -3.38 16.98
N PRO A 278 21.87 -2.42 17.39
CA PRO A 278 21.69 -1.65 18.59
C PRO A 278 20.87 -0.40 18.22
N ASP A 279 20.06 0.10 19.15
CA ASP A 279 19.43 1.42 19.02
C ASP A 279 20.48 2.45 18.59
N THR A 280 20.37 2.95 17.36
CA THR A 280 21.27 4.00 16.87
C THR A 280 20.47 5.16 16.29
N THR A 281 20.01 6.02 17.19
CA THR A 281 20.19 7.47 17.01
C THR A 281 20.92 8.01 18.24
N SER A 282 22.26 8.02 18.17
CA SER A 282 23.11 8.65 19.17
C SER A 282 23.21 10.15 18.90
N ALA A 283 22.46 10.94 19.66
CA ALA A 283 22.81 12.33 19.95
C ALA A 283 23.30 12.42 21.40
N SER A 284 24.60 12.72 21.53
CA SER A 284 25.31 13.22 22.72
C SER A 284 24.94 12.65 24.10
N SER A 285 25.83 11.79 24.62
CA SER A 285 25.87 11.37 26.02
C SER A 285 26.04 12.55 26.97
N ALA A 286 24.99 12.90 27.71
CA ALA A 286 25.12 13.44 29.06
C ALA A 286 24.67 12.34 30.04
N THR A 287 25.55 12.01 30.96
CA THR A 287 25.35 11.03 32.04
C THR A 287 24.14 11.38 32.91
N ALA A 288 23.15 10.50 32.94
CA ALA A 288 22.21 10.39 34.05
C ALA A 288 21.86 8.90 34.25
N THR A 289 22.29 8.37 35.38
CA THR A 289 21.86 7.10 35.94
C THR A 289 20.41 7.29 36.41
N GLU A 290 19.43 6.69 35.75
CA GLU A 290 18.07 6.57 36.31
C GLU A 290 17.63 5.11 36.33
N SER A 291 17.19 4.73 37.53
CA SER A 291 16.71 3.42 37.92
C SER A 291 15.46 3.02 37.14
N ALA A 292 15.46 1.82 36.56
CA ALA A 292 14.33 1.24 35.86
C ALA A 292 13.11 1.10 36.79
N THR A 293 12.06 1.89 36.54
CA THR A 293 10.71 1.63 37.04
C THR A 293 9.92 0.83 35.99
N PRO A 294 9.12 -0.17 36.40
CA PRO A 294 8.33 -0.97 35.47
C PRO A 294 7.28 -0.11 34.76
N VAL A 295 7.31 -0.09 33.42
CA VAL A 295 6.35 0.64 32.59
C VAL A 295 5.01 -0.09 32.61
N VAL A 296 4.03 0.47 33.32
CA VAL A 296 2.65 -0.01 33.31
C VAL A 296 1.95 0.55 32.05
N PRO A 297 1.25 -0.26 31.24
CA PRO A 297 0.52 0.23 30.08
C PRO A 297 -0.57 1.22 30.51
N ILE A 298 -0.55 2.42 29.92
CA ILE A 298 -1.52 3.49 30.17
C ILE A 298 -2.55 3.46 29.04
N LEU A 299 -3.82 3.28 29.39
CA LEU A 299 -4.94 3.47 28.47
C LEU A 299 -5.61 4.79 28.82
N TRP A 300 -6.04 5.56 27.82
CA TRP A 300 -6.81 6.78 28.08
C TRP A 300 -7.94 6.92 27.08
N SER A 301 -8.99 7.60 27.49
CA SER A 301 -10.14 7.93 26.67
C SER A 301 -10.65 9.33 27.02
N GLN A 302 -11.46 9.92 26.14
CA GLN A 302 -12.12 11.19 26.38
C GLN A 302 -13.58 11.09 25.94
N THR A 303 -14.44 11.89 26.57
CA THR A 303 -15.85 11.99 26.16
C THR A 303 -16.05 13.06 25.08
N ASP A 304 -16.87 12.76 24.09
CA ASP A 304 -17.28 13.72 23.05
C ASP A 304 -18.17 14.82 23.66
N VAL A 305 -18.07 16.03 23.10
CA VAL A 305 -18.84 17.20 23.55
C VAL A 305 -20.31 16.97 23.20
N THR A 306 -21.19 17.02 24.18
CA THR A 306 -22.65 17.01 23.97
C THR A 306 -23.20 18.41 24.20
N ASP A 307 -24.35 18.74 23.61
CA ASP A 307 -24.96 20.09 23.66
C ASP A 307 -25.30 20.58 25.09
N GLU A 308 -25.12 19.75 26.13
CA GLU A 308 -25.45 20.04 27.53
C GLU A 308 -24.22 20.23 28.46
N ASP A 309 -22.99 19.91 28.04
CA ASP A 309 -21.76 20.04 28.86
C ASP A 309 -20.63 20.74 28.09
N ASP A 310 -20.28 21.97 28.49
CA ASP A 310 -19.22 22.80 27.88
C ASP A 310 -17.77 22.35 28.23
N SER A 311 -17.61 21.30 29.04
CA SER A 311 -16.30 20.78 29.48
C SER A 311 -16.20 19.27 29.28
N GLY A 312 -15.37 18.82 28.34
CA GLY A 312 -15.12 17.38 28.12
C GLY A 312 -14.31 16.74 29.25
N SER A 313 -14.47 15.44 29.49
CA SER A 313 -13.69 14.69 30.48
C SER A 313 -12.61 13.82 29.81
N VAL A 314 -11.50 13.61 30.52
CA VAL A 314 -10.42 12.69 30.15
C VAL A 314 -10.28 11.64 31.24
N VAL A 315 -10.28 10.38 30.86
CA VAL A 315 -10.09 9.25 31.78
C VAL A 315 -8.77 8.56 31.45
N ILE A 316 -7.93 8.36 32.46
CA ILE A 316 -6.65 7.64 32.37
C ILE A 316 -6.75 6.39 33.22
N SER A 317 -6.57 5.23 32.62
CA SER A 317 -6.67 3.92 33.25
C SER A 317 -5.30 3.24 33.32
N PHE A 318 -4.94 2.77 34.52
CA PHE A 318 -3.71 2.05 34.81
C PHE A 318 -4.00 0.61 35.23
N GLN A 319 -3.40 -0.37 34.56
CA GLN A 319 -3.52 -1.78 34.95
C GLN A 319 -2.62 -2.09 36.15
N LEU A 320 -3.22 -2.45 37.28
CA LEU A 320 -2.51 -2.80 38.51
C LEU A 320 -2.13 -4.29 38.54
N VAL A 321 -0.98 -4.58 39.14
CA VAL A 321 -0.51 -5.93 39.51
C VAL A 321 -0.83 -6.15 40.99
N ASP A 322 -0.93 -7.40 41.43
CA ASP A 322 -1.31 -7.75 42.83
C ASP A 322 -0.47 -7.06 43.91
N ALA A 323 0.79 -6.74 43.62
CA ALA A 323 1.67 -5.99 44.52
C ALA A 323 1.21 -4.53 44.77
N TYR A 324 0.38 -3.98 43.88
CA TYR A 324 -0.13 -2.61 43.95
C TYR A 324 -1.57 -2.52 44.48
N LEU A 325 -2.21 -3.67 44.76
CA LEU A 325 -3.60 -3.72 45.26
C LEU A 325 -3.67 -3.56 46.79
N PRO A 326 -4.58 -2.72 47.32
CA PRO A 326 -4.78 -2.54 48.76
C PRO A 326 -5.29 -3.81 49.48
N ALA A 327 -4.69 -4.18 50.63
CA ALA A 327 -5.22 -5.22 51.52
C ALA A 327 -6.63 -4.84 52.04
N SER A 328 -7.51 -5.83 52.19
CA SER A 328 -8.96 -5.63 52.35
C SER A 328 -9.45 -5.30 53.77
N SER A 329 -8.58 -5.17 54.77
CA SER A 329 -8.98 -4.88 56.16
C SER A 329 -8.68 -3.44 56.58
N SER A 330 -9.65 -2.87 57.30
CA SER A 330 -9.77 -1.46 57.67
C SER A 330 -8.59 -0.85 58.42
N ALA A 331 -8.26 0.38 58.02
CA ALA A 331 -7.50 1.43 58.73
C ALA A 331 -5.96 1.37 58.72
N SER A 332 -5.36 1.71 57.58
CA SER A 332 -4.26 2.68 57.51
C SER A 332 -4.27 3.32 56.10
N LYS A 333 -4.05 4.64 56.02
CA LYS A 333 -4.24 5.45 54.81
C LYS A 333 -3.23 5.04 53.72
N GLN A 334 -3.66 4.22 52.76
CA GLN A 334 -3.09 4.23 51.41
C GLN A 334 -3.84 5.31 50.62
N SER A 335 -3.15 6.38 50.26
CA SER A 335 -3.69 7.45 49.44
C SER A 335 -3.04 7.43 48.07
N VAL A 336 -3.83 7.16 47.03
CA VAL A 336 -3.46 7.55 45.67
C VAL A 336 -3.35 9.07 45.70
N HIS A 337 -2.17 9.58 45.35
CA HIS A 337 -1.91 11.01 45.26
C HIS A 337 -1.82 11.41 43.79
N ILE A 338 -2.70 12.32 43.38
CA ILE A 338 -2.72 12.88 42.04
C ILE A 338 -2.43 14.36 42.18
N THR A 339 -1.36 14.82 41.54
CA THR A 339 -0.92 16.22 41.60
C THR A 339 -0.93 16.79 40.20
N ILE A 340 -1.63 17.91 40.01
CA ILE A 340 -1.63 18.69 38.77
C ILE A 340 -0.87 19.99 39.03
N SER A 341 0.14 20.29 38.23
CA SER A 341 1.01 21.46 38.42
C SER A 341 1.28 22.20 37.12
N PRO A 342 1.08 23.53 37.03
CA PRO A 342 0.49 24.40 38.04
C PRO A 342 -1.03 24.22 38.17
N ARG A 343 -1.58 24.39 39.39
CA ARG A 343 -3.02 24.30 39.65
C ARG A 343 -3.87 25.32 38.89
N VAL A 344 -3.26 26.45 38.52
CA VAL A 344 -3.84 27.47 37.63
C VAL A 344 -2.73 27.85 36.64
N PRO A 345 -2.82 27.47 35.36
CA PRO A 345 -1.78 27.78 34.39
C PRO A 345 -1.83 29.25 33.98
N SER A 346 -0.66 29.86 33.79
CA SER A 346 -0.54 31.16 33.10
C SER A 346 -0.67 30.99 31.58
N GLU A 347 -0.90 32.06 30.81
CA GLU A 347 -1.22 32.00 29.36
C GLU A 347 -0.22 31.20 28.50
N ASP A 348 1.00 30.92 28.99
CA ASP A 348 2.05 30.20 28.27
C ASP A 348 2.61 28.96 29.02
N GLU A 349 1.99 28.52 30.11
CA GLU A 349 2.53 27.44 30.96
C GLU A 349 1.73 26.14 30.86
N HIS A 350 2.41 25.05 30.50
CA HIS A 350 1.78 23.74 30.35
C HIS A 350 1.57 23.07 31.71
N GLN A 351 0.42 22.41 31.91
CA GLN A 351 0.15 21.62 33.11
C GLN A 351 0.76 20.22 33.01
N SER A 352 1.40 19.76 34.08
CA SER A 352 1.81 18.37 34.26
C SER A 352 0.90 17.64 35.22
N VAL A 353 0.69 16.34 34.96
CA VAL A 353 -0.01 15.42 35.84
C VAL A 353 0.98 14.40 36.40
N ARG A 354 0.96 14.25 37.73
CA ARG A 354 1.71 13.22 38.46
C ARG A 354 0.75 12.30 39.22
N VAL A 355 0.77 11.01 38.92
CA VAL A 355 -0.04 9.97 39.59
C VAL A 355 0.89 9.04 40.37
N GLN A 356 0.72 8.95 41.68
CA GLN A 356 1.56 8.14 42.56
C GLN A 356 0.74 7.38 43.63
N ILE A 357 1.20 6.19 44.01
CA ILE A 357 0.62 5.39 45.11
C ILE A 357 1.69 5.18 46.17
N THR A 358 1.34 5.48 47.43
CA THR A 358 2.20 5.27 48.60
C THR A 358 1.82 3.95 49.30
N HIS A 359 2.80 3.08 49.52
CA HIS A 359 2.61 1.81 50.23
C HIS A 359 3.09 1.91 51.70
N PRO A 360 2.33 1.41 52.69
CA PRO A 360 2.76 1.37 54.08
C PRO A 360 3.81 0.28 54.28
N SER A 361 4.94 0.62 54.90
CA SER A 361 6.02 -0.31 55.20
C SER A 361 5.58 -1.34 56.25
N THR A 362 5.51 -2.61 55.89
CA THR A 362 5.43 -3.71 56.85
C THR A 362 6.83 -4.23 57.15
N GLU A 363 7.51 -3.65 58.14
CA GLU A 363 8.39 -4.30 59.13
C GLU A 363 9.30 -3.28 59.86
N ALA A 364 9.21 -3.30 61.20
CA ALA A 364 10.15 -2.91 62.25
C ALA A 364 10.91 -1.55 62.23
N GLU A 365 10.85 -0.90 63.39
CA GLU A 365 11.52 0.32 63.87
C GLU A 365 12.89 0.67 63.24
N ASN A 366 12.97 1.90 62.73
CA ASN A 366 14.14 2.64 62.23
C ASN A 366 14.56 2.43 60.76
N ALA A 367 13.71 2.86 59.82
CA ALA A 367 14.13 3.38 58.51
C ALA A 367 13.07 4.36 57.97
N PRO A 368 13.44 5.54 57.42
CA PRO A 368 12.50 6.44 56.76
C PRO A 368 12.61 6.22 55.25
N ASP A 369 11.85 5.29 54.68
CA ASP A 369 11.60 5.31 53.23
C ASP A 369 10.20 4.76 52.97
N GLU A 370 9.24 5.68 52.85
CA GLU A 370 7.94 5.40 52.22
C GLU A 370 8.21 5.06 50.76
N GLN A 371 7.90 3.83 50.34
CA GLN A 371 8.11 3.44 48.95
C GLN A 371 6.94 3.97 48.10
N ASN A 372 7.21 5.03 47.34
CA ASN A 372 6.27 5.64 46.41
C ASN A 372 6.46 5.08 45.01
N THR A 373 5.38 4.58 44.42
CA THR A 373 5.37 4.14 43.02
C THR A 373 4.72 5.23 42.17
N VAL A 374 5.47 5.82 41.24
CA VAL A 374 4.97 6.83 40.30
C VAL A 374 4.55 6.13 39.01
N PHE A 375 3.28 6.30 38.61
CA PHE A 375 2.71 5.68 37.40
C PHE A 375 2.76 6.61 36.20
N LEU A 376 2.68 7.92 36.42
CA LEU A 376 2.72 8.94 35.39
C LEU A 376 3.29 10.22 36.00
N ASP A 377 4.19 10.89 35.28
CA ASP A 377 4.70 12.22 35.60
C ASP A 377 5.05 12.93 34.29
N HIS A 378 4.06 13.54 33.65
CA HIS A 378 4.24 14.13 32.32
C HIS A 378 3.36 15.37 32.11
N VAL A 379 3.75 16.18 31.12
CA VAL A 379 3.00 17.35 30.65
C VAL A 379 1.78 16.90 29.85
N LEU A 380 0.60 17.44 30.18
CA LEU A 380 -0.65 17.18 29.48
C LEU A 380 -0.73 17.98 28.18
N TYR A 381 -1.45 17.43 27.20
CA TYR A 381 -1.67 18.08 25.90
C TYR A 381 -2.39 19.43 26.02
N GLY A 382 -3.39 19.52 26.90
CA GLY A 382 -4.16 20.74 27.16
C GLY A 382 -4.41 20.99 28.64
N SER A 383 -5.10 22.08 28.95
CA SER A 383 -5.39 22.47 30.34
C SER A 383 -6.61 21.72 30.92
N VAL A 384 -6.53 21.37 32.20
CA VAL A 384 -7.58 20.74 32.99
C VAL A 384 -8.03 21.65 34.14
N ASP A 385 -9.33 21.61 34.43
CA ASP A 385 -9.97 22.37 35.50
C ASP A 385 -10.18 21.49 36.74
N GLY A 386 -9.82 22.03 37.91
CA GLY A 386 -10.11 21.42 39.21
C GLY A 386 -9.17 20.29 39.64
N ASP A 387 -9.55 19.59 40.71
CA ASP A 387 -8.84 18.41 41.22
C ASP A 387 -9.27 17.14 40.46
N ALA A 388 -8.34 16.21 40.25
CA ALA A 388 -8.62 14.92 39.64
C ALA A 388 -9.43 14.00 40.59
N VAL A 389 -10.40 13.28 40.05
CA VAL A 389 -11.13 12.23 40.79
C VAL A 389 -10.56 10.87 40.39
N TRP A 390 -10.46 9.92 41.32
CA TRP A 390 -9.95 8.59 41.02
C TRP A 390 -10.75 7.47 41.69
N SER A 391 -10.75 6.30 41.06
CA SER A 391 -11.39 5.07 41.54
C SER A 391 -10.52 3.84 41.25
N ILE A 392 -10.59 2.83 42.11
CA ILE A 392 -9.91 1.55 41.89
C ILE A 392 -10.95 0.43 41.82
N ASP A 393 -10.99 -0.27 40.69
CA ASP A 393 -11.71 -1.54 40.56
C ASP A 393 -10.78 -2.69 40.98
N ARG A 394 -11.18 -3.40 42.04
CA ARG A 394 -10.41 -4.54 42.58
C ARG A 394 -10.65 -5.85 41.81
N GLY A 395 -11.77 -5.98 41.10
CA GLY A 395 -12.08 -7.16 40.30
C GLY A 395 -11.17 -7.22 39.07
N ASP A 396 -11.15 -6.12 38.33
CA ASP A 396 -10.38 -6.00 37.08
C ASP A 396 -8.95 -5.45 37.29
N LYS A 397 -8.63 -5.05 38.53
CA LYS A 397 -7.34 -4.49 38.95
C LYS A 397 -6.98 -3.23 38.17
N ILE A 398 -7.92 -2.28 38.04
CA ILE A 398 -7.74 -1.05 37.26
C ILE A 398 -7.84 0.16 38.19
N LEU A 399 -6.87 1.07 38.11
CA LEU A 399 -6.97 2.44 38.68
C LEU A 399 -7.41 3.39 37.56
N GLU A 400 -8.51 4.10 37.76
CA GLU A 400 -9.01 5.10 36.82
C GLU A 400 -8.87 6.51 37.43
N VAL A 401 -8.37 7.44 36.64
CA VAL A 401 -8.18 8.85 36.98
C VAL A 401 -8.98 9.71 36.01
N HIS A 402 -9.93 10.46 36.53
CA HIS A 402 -10.81 11.36 35.79
C HIS A 402 -10.31 12.80 35.94
N LEU A 403 -10.07 13.44 34.80
CA LEU A 403 -9.68 14.84 34.67
C LEU A 403 -10.76 15.58 33.89
N ASN A 404 -11.13 16.78 34.34
CA ASN A 404 -12.06 17.64 33.60
C ASN A 404 -11.25 18.62 32.78
N LYS A 405 -11.51 18.70 31.47
CA LYS A 405 -10.82 19.68 30.62
C LYS A 405 -11.36 21.07 30.91
N LYS A 406 -10.48 22.07 30.81
CA LYS A 406 -10.86 23.48 30.89
C LYS A 406 -11.69 23.95 29.68
N HIS A 407 -11.50 23.30 28.53
CA HIS A 407 -12.19 23.61 27.29
C HIS A 407 -12.67 22.34 26.59
N ALA A 408 -13.80 22.43 25.87
CA ALA A 408 -14.42 21.33 25.14
C ALA A 408 -13.60 20.80 23.93
N LEU A 409 -12.39 21.32 23.68
CA LEU A 409 -11.59 20.91 22.54
C LEU A 409 -11.18 19.42 22.65
N HIS A 410 -11.31 18.71 21.52
CA HIS A 410 -10.86 17.33 21.41
C HIS A 410 -9.33 17.27 21.52
N TRP A 411 -8.83 16.39 22.38
CA TRP A 411 -7.38 16.20 22.54
C TRP A 411 -6.93 15.11 21.58
N PRO A 412 -6.05 15.38 20.60
CA PRO A 412 -5.53 14.35 19.70
C PRO A 412 -4.54 13.40 20.41
N ARG A 413 -4.04 13.77 21.59
CA ARG A 413 -3.15 12.96 22.44
C ARG A 413 -3.29 13.37 23.90
N LEU A 414 -2.93 12.49 24.83
CA LEU A 414 -2.97 12.78 26.26
C LEU A 414 -1.82 13.68 26.73
N LEU A 415 -0.60 13.42 26.25
CA LEU A 415 0.63 14.06 26.71
C LEU A 415 1.21 15.01 25.66
N HIS A 416 1.82 16.09 26.12
CA HIS A 416 2.52 17.07 25.27
C HIS A 416 3.93 16.58 24.97
N ASP A 417 4.28 16.44 23.69
CA ASP A 417 5.63 16.05 23.23
C ASP A 417 6.28 17.24 22.49
N ILE A 418 7.32 17.80 23.11
CA ILE A 418 8.08 18.97 22.66
C ILE A 418 8.91 18.64 21.40
N VAL A 419 9.30 17.39 21.19
CA VAL A 419 10.18 16.99 20.07
C VAL A 419 9.38 16.91 18.77
N ILE A 420 8.13 16.42 18.81
CA ILE A 420 7.24 16.34 17.64
C ILE A 420 6.88 17.75 17.11
N ASP A 421 6.64 18.73 17.99
CA ASP A 421 6.34 20.10 17.57
C ASP A 421 7.58 20.86 17.06
N GLN A 422 8.78 20.56 17.56
CA GLN A 422 10.02 21.15 17.01
C GLN A 422 10.31 20.68 15.57
N HIS A 423 9.86 19.48 15.18
CA HIS A 423 9.99 18.98 13.81
C HIS A 423 8.94 19.52 12.82
N LEU A 424 7.85 20.12 13.31
CA LEU A 424 6.81 20.77 12.49
C LEU A 424 7.12 22.24 12.15
N VAL A 425 8.15 22.85 12.75
CA VAL A 425 8.55 24.24 12.45
C VAL A 425 9.59 24.28 11.33
N LYS A 426 9.10 24.17 10.09
CA LYS A 426 9.55 24.93 8.90
C LYS A 426 8.65 24.58 7.70
N PRO A 427 7.54 25.30 7.54
CA PRO A 427 7.45 26.20 6.39
C PRO A 427 6.83 27.56 6.75
N LYS A 428 6.76 28.45 5.76
CA LYS A 428 6.53 29.91 5.84
C LYS A 428 5.14 30.38 6.35
N HIS A 429 4.40 29.55 7.07
CA HIS A 429 3.21 29.97 7.82
C HIS A 429 3.22 29.32 9.21
N PRO A 430 3.02 30.07 10.30
CA PRO A 430 3.05 29.53 11.65
C PRO A 430 1.84 28.61 11.87
N VAL A 431 2.08 27.33 12.13
CA VAL A 431 1.09 26.44 12.74
C VAL A 431 1.09 26.77 14.23
N HIS A 432 -0.05 27.21 14.75
CA HIS A 432 -0.20 27.59 16.16
C HIS A 432 -0.44 26.36 17.04
N ILE A 433 0.31 26.24 18.14
CA ILE A 433 0.08 25.26 19.22
C ILE A 433 -1.27 25.59 19.89
N ALA A 434 -1.95 24.63 20.53
CA ALA A 434 -3.26 24.84 21.17
C ALA A 434 -3.29 26.07 22.12
N SER A 435 -2.22 26.31 22.89
CA SER A 435 -2.06 27.52 23.72
C SER A 435 -1.98 28.83 22.94
N GLN A 436 -1.51 28.80 21.68
CA GLN A 436 -1.48 29.97 20.79
C GLN A 436 -2.80 30.16 20.03
N VAL A 437 -3.56 29.09 19.80
CA VAL A 437 -4.93 29.18 19.26
C VAL A 437 -5.87 29.79 20.31
N GLU A 438 -5.64 29.49 21.59
CA GLU A 438 -6.33 30.09 22.74
C GLU A 438 -6.20 31.63 22.76
N THR A 439 -5.01 32.20 22.51
CA THR A 439 -4.82 33.66 22.48
C THR A 439 -5.47 34.36 21.27
N ILE A 440 -5.71 33.63 20.18
CA ILE A 440 -6.28 34.18 18.93
C ILE A 440 -7.81 34.29 19.03
N GLN A 441 -8.47 33.34 19.70
CA GLN A 441 -9.92 33.35 19.89
C GLN A 441 -10.37 34.40 20.92
N ASP A 442 -9.63 34.59 22.02
CA ASP A 442 -9.95 35.63 23.01
C ASP A 442 -9.77 37.06 22.46
N ARG A 443 -8.83 37.27 21.53
CA ARG A 443 -8.67 38.58 20.87
C ARG A 443 -9.75 38.88 19.82
N HIS A 444 -10.43 37.88 19.28
CA HIS A 444 -11.49 38.05 18.28
C HIS A 444 -12.89 38.26 18.89
N MET A 445 -13.03 38.13 20.22
CA MET A 445 -14.31 38.31 20.94
C MET A 445 -14.40 39.68 21.66
N THR A 446 -13.80 40.73 21.11
CA THR A 446 -14.14 42.12 21.49
C THR A 446 -14.68 42.91 20.29
N PRO A 447 -15.98 43.26 20.25
CA PRO A 447 -16.53 44.02 19.15
C PRO A 447 -16.09 45.48 19.28
N LYS A 448 -15.30 45.98 18.32
CA LYS A 448 -15.16 47.42 18.09
C LYS A 448 -15.98 47.83 16.88
N GLU A 449 -17.01 48.60 17.18
CA GLU A 449 -17.88 49.29 16.24
C GLU A 449 -17.11 50.28 15.34
N GLY A 450 -17.51 50.33 14.07
CA GLY A 450 -17.62 51.57 13.28
C GLY A 450 -16.38 52.09 12.57
N GLY A 451 -16.43 52.11 11.23
CA GLY A 451 -15.63 53.03 10.41
C GLY A 451 -15.40 52.57 8.97
N ASP A 452 -16.19 53.13 8.03
CA ASP A 452 -15.89 53.15 6.60
C ASP A 452 -14.53 53.78 6.30
N GLU A 453 -13.79 53.27 5.30
CA GLU A 453 -13.32 54.07 4.14
C GLU A 453 -12.51 53.24 3.13
N ASN A 454 -12.73 53.58 1.86
CA ASN A 454 -12.06 53.06 0.67
C ASN A 454 -10.54 53.29 0.65
N THR A 455 -9.76 52.29 0.24
CA THR A 455 -8.65 52.51 -0.71
C THR A 455 -8.23 51.24 -1.42
N ALA A 456 -8.16 51.32 -2.76
CA ALA A 456 -7.68 50.28 -3.63
C ALA A 456 -6.15 50.17 -3.61
N GLN A 457 -5.61 48.95 -3.54
CA GLN A 457 -4.51 48.42 -4.38
C GLN A 457 -3.99 47.09 -3.85
N GLY A 458 -3.83 46.10 -4.76
CA GLY A 458 -3.15 44.84 -4.51
C GLY A 458 -3.97 43.63 -4.90
N ALA A 459 -3.96 43.26 -6.19
CA ALA A 459 -4.57 42.03 -6.68
C ALA A 459 -3.86 40.80 -6.10
N SER A 460 -4.37 40.30 -4.97
CA SER A 460 -4.10 38.93 -4.51
C SER A 460 -5.04 37.99 -5.27
N LEU A 461 -4.43 37.08 -6.03
CA LEU A 461 -5.13 35.95 -6.66
C LEU A 461 -5.89 35.20 -5.57
N LYS A 462 -7.23 35.24 -5.62
CA LYS A 462 -8.06 34.33 -4.82
C LYS A 462 -7.63 32.90 -5.15
N PRO A 463 -7.29 32.05 -4.18
CA PRO A 463 -7.11 30.63 -4.44
C PRO A 463 -8.43 30.05 -4.97
N ALA A 464 -8.34 29.26 -6.05
CA ALA A 464 -9.49 28.71 -6.76
C ALA A 464 -10.13 27.49 -6.06
N PHE A 465 -10.11 27.46 -4.73
CA PHE A 465 -10.61 26.33 -3.95
C PHE A 465 -11.53 26.82 -2.84
N ASN A 466 -12.75 26.27 -2.83
CA ASN A 466 -13.61 26.32 -1.66
C ASN A 466 -13.21 25.15 -0.76
N VAL A 467 -12.78 25.43 0.47
CA VAL A 467 -12.39 24.41 1.46
C VAL A 467 -13.59 23.51 1.83
N GLU A 468 -14.82 23.99 1.59
CA GLU A 468 -16.07 23.24 1.79
C GLU A 468 -16.32 22.14 0.73
N GLN A 469 -15.42 21.94 -0.24
CA GLN A 469 -15.52 20.86 -1.26
C GLN A 469 -14.57 19.68 -1.02
N LEU A 470 -13.81 19.68 0.08
CA LEU A 470 -13.02 18.53 0.52
C LEU A 470 -13.96 17.47 1.11
N GLU A 471 -14.02 16.28 0.52
CA GLU A 471 -14.77 15.14 1.06
C GLU A 471 -13.89 14.35 2.06
N ASP A 472 -14.50 13.55 2.94
CA ASP A 472 -13.82 12.75 3.99
C ASP A 472 -12.70 11.82 3.48
N VAL A 473 -12.62 11.59 2.16
CA VAL A 473 -11.60 10.80 1.46
C VAL A 473 -10.33 11.57 1.08
N ASP A 474 -10.31 12.90 1.24
CA ASP A 474 -9.12 13.73 1.10
C ASP A 474 -8.35 13.88 2.43
N PHE A 475 -8.92 13.38 3.53
CA PHE A 475 -8.18 13.16 4.76
C PHE A 475 -7.37 11.87 4.64
N ALA A 476 -6.13 11.87 5.14
CA ALA A 476 -5.40 10.64 5.34
C ALA A 476 -6.31 9.66 6.09
N LEU A 477 -6.52 8.47 5.51
CA LEU A 477 -7.17 7.34 6.16
C LEU A 477 -6.57 7.24 7.57
N ASP A 478 -7.42 6.98 8.58
CA ASP A 478 -7.16 6.93 10.03
C ASP A 478 -5.68 6.90 10.44
N GLN A 479 -5.29 7.61 11.52
CA GLN A 479 -3.91 7.75 12.06
C GLN A 479 -3.13 6.42 12.29
N ASP A 480 -3.74 5.27 12.03
CA ASP A 480 -3.18 3.92 12.04
C ASP A 480 -2.71 3.39 10.65
N GLU A 481 -2.92 4.10 9.54
CA GLU A 481 -2.37 3.72 8.23
C GLU A 481 -0.99 4.34 8.02
N ASP A 482 0.05 3.52 8.11
CA ASP A 482 1.42 3.96 7.82
C ASP A 482 1.58 4.37 6.35
N ASP A 483 2.31 5.45 6.11
CA ASP A 483 2.68 5.86 4.76
C ASP A 483 3.41 4.72 4.02
N LEU A 484 2.95 4.42 2.80
CA LEU A 484 3.60 3.44 1.95
C LEU A 484 5.07 3.83 1.68
N VAL A 485 5.95 2.84 1.73
CA VAL A 485 7.36 2.99 1.43
C VAL A 485 7.73 2.08 0.27
N LEU A 486 8.31 2.68 -0.77
CA LEU A 486 8.87 1.97 -1.92
C LEU A 486 10.38 1.80 -1.76
N GLN A 487 10.86 0.58 -1.79
CA GLN A 487 12.26 0.19 -1.56
C GLN A 487 12.83 -0.56 -2.77
N ARG A 488 14.11 -0.35 -3.07
CA ARG A 488 14.87 -1.11 -4.07
C ARG A 488 16.06 -1.80 -3.41
N PHE A 489 16.09 -3.12 -3.43
CA PHE A 489 17.18 -3.94 -2.89
C PHE A 489 18.03 -4.52 -4.01
N ASP A 490 19.34 -4.39 -3.88
CA ASP A 490 20.30 -5.00 -4.79
C ASP A 490 20.30 -6.53 -4.65
N ALA A 491 20.38 -7.24 -5.78
CA ALA A 491 20.30 -8.70 -5.81
C ALA A 491 21.48 -9.38 -5.10
N GLU A 492 22.68 -8.82 -5.25
CA GLU A 492 23.91 -9.47 -4.82
C GLU A 492 24.21 -9.20 -3.34
N THR A 493 24.01 -7.96 -2.92
CA THR A 493 24.35 -7.49 -1.57
C THR A 493 23.17 -7.50 -0.61
N LEU A 494 21.93 -7.54 -1.12
CA LEU A 494 20.69 -7.26 -0.39
C LEU A 494 20.66 -5.88 0.30
N GLU A 495 21.55 -4.97 -0.08
CA GLU A 495 21.54 -3.62 0.46
C GLU A 495 20.39 -2.80 -0.13
N LEU A 496 19.79 -1.96 0.71
CA LEU A 496 18.80 -0.98 0.30
C LEU A 496 19.49 0.12 -0.52
N THR A 497 19.31 0.11 -1.84
CA THR A 497 19.95 1.09 -2.71
C THR A 497 19.15 2.41 -2.77
N HIS A 498 17.83 2.29 -2.86
CA HIS A 498 16.92 3.43 -3.00
C HIS A 498 15.64 3.23 -2.19
N GLN A 499 15.10 4.33 -1.68
CA GLN A 499 13.81 4.36 -0.98
C GLN A 499 13.05 5.64 -1.32
N ALA A 500 11.74 5.55 -1.47
CA ALA A 500 10.83 6.68 -1.60
C ALA A 500 9.65 6.51 -0.63
N SER A 501 9.33 7.57 0.13
CA SER A 501 8.06 7.63 0.87
C SER A 501 6.97 8.07 -0.09
N LEU A 502 5.84 7.37 -0.05
CA LEU A 502 4.65 7.64 -0.85
C LEU A 502 3.57 8.32 0.01
N SER A 503 3.97 9.04 1.06
CA SER A 503 3.05 9.83 1.88
C SER A 503 2.20 10.76 1.02
N GLY A 504 0.88 10.73 1.23
CA GLY A 504 -0.09 11.48 0.43
C GLY A 504 -0.34 10.96 -0.99
N HIS A 505 0.29 9.83 -1.38
CA HIS A 505 0.11 9.20 -2.70
C HIS A 505 -0.55 7.83 -2.54
N GLN A 506 -1.86 7.76 -2.77
CA GLN A 506 -2.62 6.52 -2.70
C GLN A 506 -2.18 5.52 -3.79
N TRP A 507 -2.04 4.24 -3.41
CA TRP A 507 -1.84 3.15 -4.36
C TRP A 507 -3.11 2.91 -5.20
N LEU A 508 -2.99 2.86 -6.52
CA LEU A 508 -4.14 2.69 -7.42
C LEU A 508 -4.19 1.30 -8.07
N LEU A 509 -3.09 0.83 -8.66
CA LEU A 509 -3.01 -0.53 -9.23
C LEU A 509 -1.57 -0.97 -9.56
N ASN A 510 -1.40 -2.29 -9.67
CA ASN A 510 -0.24 -2.93 -10.29
C ASN A 510 -0.49 -3.08 -11.80
N VAL A 511 0.49 -2.76 -12.63
CA VAL A 511 0.38 -2.82 -14.10
C VAL A 511 1.40 -3.83 -14.63
N LEU A 512 0.93 -4.94 -15.21
CA LEU A 512 1.80 -5.94 -15.83
C LEU A 512 2.55 -5.32 -17.01
N SER A 513 3.82 -5.68 -17.23
CA SER A 513 4.56 -5.25 -18.42
C SER A 513 4.35 -6.19 -19.61
N ASP A 514 4.28 -5.65 -20.84
CA ASP A 514 4.19 -6.43 -22.09
C ASP A 514 5.57 -6.92 -22.55
N HIS A 515 5.92 -8.17 -22.26
CA HIS A 515 7.22 -8.76 -22.60
C HIS A 515 7.35 -9.27 -24.03
N THR A 516 6.38 -9.01 -24.92
CA THR A 516 6.51 -9.39 -26.34
C THR A 516 7.67 -8.69 -27.06
N LYS A 517 8.11 -7.53 -26.55
CA LYS A 517 9.28 -6.77 -27.03
C LYS A 517 10.26 -6.54 -25.88
N ALA A 518 10.95 -7.60 -25.47
CA ALA A 518 11.79 -7.62 -24.26
C ALA A 518 12.89 -6.53 -24.22
N GLU A 519 13.36 -6.03 -25.38
CA GLU A 519 14.47 -5.06 -25.47
C GLU A 519 14.16 -3.68 -24.85
N SER A 520 12.88 -3.28 -24.74
CA SER A 520 12.48 -1.95 -24.24
C SER A 520 12.10 -1.93 -22.74
N LEU A 521 12.21 -3.05 -22.02
CA LEU A 521 11.65 -3.22 -20.67
C LEU A 521 12.70 -3.42 -19.59
N TRP A 522 12.44 -2.81 -18.43
CA TRP A 522 13.37 -2.85 -17.30
C TRP A 522 12.85 -3.63 -16.09
N ALA A 523 11.54 -3.90 -16.00
CA ALA A 523 10.94 -4.63 -14.89
C ALA A 523 9.73 -5.50 -15.30
N THR A 524 9.38 -6.48 -14.46
CA THR A 524 8.22 -7.38 -14.64
C THR A 524 6.87 -6.66 -14.54
N ASN A 525 6.75 -5.71 -13.62
CA ASN A 525 5.53 -4.95 -13.37
C ASN A 525 5.87 -3.47 -13.15
N ALA A 526 4.98 -2.59 -13.59
CA ALA A 526 4.89 -1.19 -13.20
C ALA A 526 3.84 -1.02 -12.09
N PHE A 527 3.76 0.18 -11.53
CA PHE A 527 2.77 0.54 -10.53
C PHE A 527 2.14 1.90 -10.84
N CYS A 528 0.93 2.11 -10.34
CA CYS A 528 0.20 3.37 -10.50
C CYS A 528 -0.16 3.95 -9.14
N ILE A 529 0.21 5.20 -8.91
CA ILE A 529 -0.11 5.95 -7.69
C ILE A 529 -0.84 7.26 -8.02
N ARG A 530 -1.68 7.70 -7.09
CA ARG A 530 -2.38 8.98 -7.20
C ARG A 530 -1.41 10.14 -7.03
N HIS A 531 -1.38 11.02 -8.02
CA HIS A 531 -0.81 12.36 -7.89
C HIS A 531 -1.91 13.36 -8.21
N ASP A 532 -2.32 14.13 -7.21
CA ASP A 532 -3.47 15.04 -7.27
C ASP A 532 -4.75 14.31 -7.73
N VAL A 533 -5.24 14.58 -8.94
CA VAL A 533 -6.41 13.92 -9.52
C VAL A 533 -6.06 12.74 -10.42
N ASP A 534 -4.81 12.65 -10.87
CA ASP A 534 -4.37 11.71 -11.90
C ASP A 534 -3.80 10.41 -11.30
N GLY A 535 -3.85 9.35 -12.09
CA GLY A 535 -3.09 8.13 -11.83
C GLY A 535 -1.78 8.14 -12.61
N VAL A 536 -0.64 8.26 -11.92
CA VAL A 536 0.68 8.31 -12.56
C VAL A 536 1.30 6.92 -12.55
N VAL A 537 1.67 6.41 -13.72
CA VAL A 537 2.25 5.07 -13.89
C VAL A 537 3.77 5.15 -13.90
N TRP A 538 4.38 4.44 -12.97
CA TRP A 538 5.81 4.36 -12.75
C TRP A 538 6.32 2.96 -13.10
N LEU A 539 7.38 2.91 -13.90
CA LEU A 539 8.08 1.68 -14.22
C LEU A 539 9.44 1.71 -13.54
N PRO A 540 9.80 0.70 -12.72
CA PRO A 540 11.16 0.56 -12.24
C PRO A 540 12.14 0.43 -13.40
N HIS A 541 13.26 1.11 -13.30
CA HIS A 541 14.30 1.22 -14.32
C HIS A 541 15.65 0.86 -13.70
N GLY A 542 16.43 0.06 -14.42
CA GLY A 542 17.79 -0.27 -14.02
C GLY A 542 18.63 1.00 -13.94
N VAL A 543 19.46 1.12 -12.91
CA VAL A 543 20.41 2.23 -12.79
C VAL A 543 21.64 1.89 -13.60
N ASP A 544 21.60 2.13 -14.91
CA ASP A 544 22.81 1.99 -15.74
C ASP A 544 23.79 3.12 -15.38
N GLU A 545 24.96 2.77 -14.83
CA GLU A 545 26.06 3.72 -14.57
C GLU A 545 26.55 4.43 -15.85
N ASN A 546 26.22 3.85 -17.01
CA ASN A 546 26.60 4.33 -18.34
C ASN A 546 25.44 4.97 -19.12
N ASP A 547 24.28 5.26 -18.51
CA ASP A 547 23.21 6.04 -19.16
C ASP A 547 23.61 7.53 -19.26
N THR A 548 24.67 7.73 -20.04
CA THR A 548 25.11 8.94 -20.69
C THR A 548 24.66 8.92 -22.14
N ASP A 549 23.60 8.17 -22.47
CA ASP A 549 23.16 8.02 -23.85
C ASP A 549 22.26 9.21 -24.27
N GLY A 550 22.94 10.23 -24.77
CA GLY A 550 22.61 10.81 -26.08
C GLY A 550 21.40 11.73 -26.23
N ASN A 551 20.31 11.57 -25.45
CA ASN A 551 19.09 12.39 -25.59
C ASN A 551 18.93 13.48 -24.52
N ALA A 552 19.96 13.68 -23.70
CA ALA A 552 20.12 14.84 -22.81
C ALA A 552 20.53 16.14 -23.56
N HIS A 553 20.35 16.22 -24.88
CA HIS A 553 20.49 17.49 -25.63
C HIS A 553 19.26 18.37 -25.43
N LYS A 554 19.13 18.94 -24.22
CA LYS A 554 18.44 20.20 -23.82
C LYS A 554 17.94 20.22 -22.37
N SER A 555 18.44 19.36 -21.48
CA SER A 555 18.26 19.57 -20.02
C SER A 555 19.60 19.61 -19.29
N LYS A 556 20.50 20.51 -19.73
CA LYS A 556 21.48 21.13 -18.83
C LYS A 556 20.77 22.18 -17.98
N ARG A 557 19.77 21.77 -17.19
CA ARG A 557 19.25 22.58 -16.09
C ARG A 557 19.65 21.86 -14.81
N ARG A 558 20.71 22.38 -14.18
CA ARG A 558 21.22 22.08 -12.82
C ARG A 558 20.48 20.90 -12.17
N THR A 559 21.00 19.69 -12.32
CA THR A 559 20.74 18.68 -11.30
C THR A 559 21.34 19.23 -10.02
N ASP A 560 20.49 19.38 -9.01
CA ASP A 560 20.92 19.71 -7.67
C ASP A 560 21.95 18.68 -7.20
N ARG A 561 22.90 19.18 -6.43
CA ARG A 561 24.09 18.50 -5.93
C ARG A 561 23.75 17.13 -5.31
N GLY A 562 24.36 16.05 -5.82
CA GLY A 562 24.66 14.84 -5.04
C GLY A 562 23.57 13.78 -4.81
N HIS A 563 22.41 13.84 -5.48
CA HIS A 563 21.40 12.78 -5.37
C HIS A 563 21.56 11.69 -6.45
N PRO A 564 21.42 10.39 -6.11
CA PRO A 564 21.45 9.32 -7.08
C PRO A 564 20.25 9.43 -8.05
N PRO A 565 20.39 8.95 -9.31
CA PRO A 565 19.31 8.96 -10.28
C PRO A 565 18.11 8.15 -9.75
N CYS A 566 16.89 8.63 -10.01
CA CYS A 566 15.66 7.98 -9.56
C CYS A 566 15.45 6.66 -10.34
N PRO A 567 15.37 5.49 -9.66
CA PRO A 567 15.21 4.20 -10.33
C PRO A 567 13.75 3.91 -10.73
N TRP A 568 12.87 4.91 -10.66
CA TRP A 568 11.46 4.80 -11.05
C TRP A 568 11.15 5.90 -12.05
N ARG A 569 10.64 5.52 -13.23
CA ARG A 569 10.38 6.45 -14.33
C ARG A 569 8.88 6.57 -14.58
N HIS A 570 8.38 7.80 -14.65
CA HIS A 570 7.02 8.08 -15.11
C HIS A 570 6.93 7.71 -16.61
N ILE A 571 6.07 6.73 -16.95
CA ILE A 571 5.88 6.25 -18.33
C ILE A 571 4.62 6.82 -18.96
N CYS A 572 3.50 6.84 -18.24
CA CYS A 572 2.26 7.43 -18.72
C CYS A 572 1.35 7.86 -17.56
N THR A 573 0.36 8.69 -17.89
CA THR A 573 -0.65 9.19 -16.95
C THR A 573 -2.03 8.70 -17.36
N LEU A 574 -2.77 8.15 -16.40
CA LEU A 574 -4.19 7.89 -16.47
C LEU A 574 -4.94 9.13 -15.98
N GLN A 575 -5.44 9.93 -16.92
CA GLN A 575 -6.02 11.25 -16.65
C GLN A 575 -7.21 11.15 -15.68
N ALA A 576 -7.25 11.99 -14.65
CA ALA A 576 -8.23 12.04 -13.57
C ALA A 576 -8.58 10.69 -12.89
N PHE A 577 -7.75 9.66 -13.07
CA PHE A 577 -8.11 8.31 -12.61
C PHE A 577 -8.06 8.18 -11.09
N GLY A 578 -7.18 8.93 -10.41
CA GLY A 578 -7.14 8.98 -8.95
C GLY A 578 -8.46 9.49 -8.37
N TYR A 579 -9.01 10.57 -8.93
CA TYR A 579 -10.33 11.10 -8.57
C TYR A 579 -11.45 10.09 -8.85
N VAL A 580 -11.42 9.47 -10.04
CA VAL A 580 -12.43 8.51 -10.45
C VAL A 580 -12.46 7.28 -9.54
N LEU A 581 -11.30 6.69 -9.23
CA LEU A 581 -11.21 5.48 -8.42
C LEU A 581 -11.70 5.73 -6.99
N ALA A 582 -11.45 6.91 -6.42
CA ALA A 582 -11.96 7.30 -5.10
C ALA A 582 -13.51 7.21 -5.00
N SER A 583 -14.22 7.44 -6.11
CA SER A 583 -15.69 7.29 -6.18
C SER A 583 -16.18 5.84 -6.26
N LYS A 584 -15.29 4.86 -6.45
CA LYS A 584 -15.61 3.45 -6.67
C LYS A 584 -15.33 2.60 -5.44
N ARG A 585 -15.90 2.96 -4.28
CA ARG A 585 -15.60 2.31 -2.99
C ARG A 585 -15.82 0.78 -2.99
N ASP A 586 -16.76 0.28 -3.78
CA ASP A 586 -17.08 -1.15 -3.89
C ASP A 586 -16.28 -1.90 -4.99
N HIS A 587 -15.19 -1.32 -5.49
CA HIS A 587 -14.36 -2.01 -6.47
C HIS A 587 -13.64 -3.21 -5.86
N ARG A 588 -13.58 -4.31 -6.61
CA ARG A 588 -12.78 -5.50 -6.25
C ARG A 588 -11.51 -5.59 -7.09
N PHE A 589 -11.60 -5.23 -8.37
CA PHE A 589 -10.47 -5.29 -9.28
C PHE A 589 -10.27 -3.97 -9.99
N VAL A 590 -9.01 -3.57 -10.11
CA VAL A 590 -8.55 -2.50 -10.99
C VAL A 590 -7.52 -3.11 -11.92
N SER A 591 -7.70 -2.96 -13.23
CA SER A 591 -6.81 -3.56 -14.22
C SER A 591 -6.61 -2.63 -15.41
N ALA A 592 -5.37 -2.56 -15.88
CA ALA A 592 -4.99 -1.92 -17.13
C ALA A 592 -4.27 -2.94 -18.04
N PRO A 593 -4.34 -2.78 -19.37
CA PRO A 593 -3.65 -3.68 -20.29
C PRO A 593 -2.15 -3.77 -19.99
N PRO A 594 -1.48 -4.87 -20.37
CA PRO A 594 -0.03 -4.98 -20.25
C PRO A 594 0.67 -3.73 -20.83
N LEU A 595 1.50 -3.10 -20.02
CA LEU A 595 2.19 -1.85 -20.33
C LEU A 595 3.29 -2.11 -21.35
N ASN A 596 3.18 -1.47 -22.49
CA ASN A 596 4.28 -1.31 -23.42
C ASN A 596 4.92 0.08 -23.17
N PRO A 597 6.22 0.17 -22.83
CA PRO A 597 6.86 1.45 -22.50
C PRO A 597 6.83 2.50 -23.61
N ASP A 598 6.68 2.07 -24.86
CA ASP A 598 6.67 2.93 -26.04
C ASP A 598 5.27 3.48 -26.34
N THR A 599 4.21 2.92 -25.75
CA THR A 599 2.82 3.33 -26.01
C THR A 599 2.05 3.51 -24.70
N PRO A 600 1.40 4.66 -24.48
CA PRO A 600 0.61 4.90 -23.27
C PRO A 600 -0.57 3.92 -23.16
N LEU A 601 -1.03 3.70 -21.92
CA LEU A 601 -2.15 2.79 -21.65
C LEU A 601 -3.43 3.31 -22.33
N PRO A 602 -4.12 2.49 -23.14
CA PRO A 602 -5.29 2.94 -23.89
C PRO A 602 -6.53 3.13 -23.01
N PHE A 603 -6.61 2.38 -21.90
CA PHE A 603 -7.70 2.47 -20.93
C PHE A 603 -7.30 1.84 -19.61
N VAL A 604 -8.10 2.11 -18.58
CA VAL A 604 -8.09 1.39 -17.30
C VAL A 604 -9.52 0.99 -16.97
N ALA A 605 -9.71 -0.18 -16.37
CA ALA A 605 -11.02 -0.70 -16.01
C ALA A 605 -11.11 -1.07 -14.53
N VAL A 606 -12.30 -0.86 -13.97
CA VAL A 606 -12.62 -1.10 -12.56
C VAL A 606 -13.83 -2.03 -12.50
N ALA A 607 -13.71 -3.19 -11.88
CA ALA A 607 -14.82 -4.12 -11.67
C ALA A 607 -15.26 -4.10 -10.21
N ASP A 608 -16.58 -4.01 -9.98
CA ASP A 608 -17.17 -4.26 -8.66
C ASP A 608 -17.20 -5.77 -8.35
N ALA A 609 -17.70 -6.13 -7.17
CA ALA A 609 -17.70 -7.52 -6.72
C ALA A 609 -18.60 -8.47 -7.52
N SER A 610 -19.65 -8.00 -8.23
CA SER A 610 -20.71 -8.93 -8.71
C SER A 610 -21.51 -8.50 -9.94
N LYS A 611 -21.20 -7.38 -10.62
CA LYS A 611 -21.97 -6.98 -11.83
C LYS A 611 -21.33 -5.95 -12.74
N ARG A 612 -20.79 -4.86 -12.20
CA ARG A 612 -20.48 -3.65 -12.98
C ARG A 612 -18.99 -3.56 -13.25
N ILE A 613 -18.69 -3.27 -14.52
CA ILE A 613 -17.36 -2.97 -14.99
C ILE A 613 -17.39 -1.55 -15.56
N TYR A 614 -16.56 -0.68 -15.00
CA TYR A 614 -16.36 0.69 -15.46
C TYR A 614 -15.09 0.72 -16.30
N VAL A 615 -15.16 1.27 -17.51
CA VAL A 615 -14.00 1.37 -18.42
C VAL A 615 -13.72 2.82 -18.74
N TYR A 616 -12.52 3.28 -18.42
CA TYR A 616 -12.05 4.65 -18.60
C TYR A 616 -11.03 4.70 -19.73
N ARG A 617 -11.47 5.09 -20.93
CA ARG A 617 -10.63 5.21 -22.13
C ARG A 617 -9.77 6.47 -22.05
N GLN A 618 -8.49 6.39 -22.37
CA GLN A 618 -7.60 7.56 -22.39
C GLN A 618 -7.75 8.36 -23.70
N PRO A 619 -7.57 9.69 -23.67
CA PRO A 619 -7.63 10.56 -24.84
C PRO A 619 -6.36 10.47 -25.69
N LEU A 620 -6.20 9.36 -26.41
CA LEU A 620 -5.03 9.09 -27.23
C LEU A 620 -5.38 9.11 -28.71
N ASP A 621 -4.65 9.92 -29.49
CA ASP A 621 -4.78 10.02 -30.96
C ASP A 621 -4.57 8.69 -31.68
N SER A 622 -3.80 7.78 -31.08
CA SER A 622 -3.44 6.47 -31.62
C SER A 622 -4.30 5.32 -31.08
N SER A 623 -5.39 5.60 -30.36
CA SER A 623 -6.20 4.52 -29.79
C SER A 623 -6.96 3.76 -30.89
N GLU A 624 -7.00 2.42 -30.80
CA GLU A 624 -7.82 1.57 -31.67
C GLU A 624 -9.33 1.74 -31.42
N PHE A 625 -9.71 2.65 -30.52
CA PHE A 625 -11.10 3.00 -30.27
C PHE A 625 -11.63 3.91 -31.39
N PRO A 626 -12.90 3.75 -31.80
CA PRO A 626 -13.51 4.66 -32.76
C PRO A 626 -13.41 6.10 -32.23
N SER A 627 -12.91 7.00 -33.10
CA SER A 627 -12.64 8.40 -32.81
C SER A 627 -13.93 9.18 -32.54
N GLY A 628 -14.41 9.14 -31.30
CA GLY A 628 -15.32 10.17 -30.81
C GLY A 628 -14.60 11.52 -30.71
N ASP A 629 -15.33 12.64 -30.75
CA ASP A 629 -14.77 13.97 -30.50
C ASP A 629 -14.18 14.03 -29.06
N MET A 630 -12.88 13.78 -28.94
CA MET A 630 -12.13 13.87 -27.67
C MET A 630 -11.65 15.29 -27.37
N GLU A 631 -11.89 16.21 -28.29
CA GLU A 631 -11.65 17.64 -28.14
C GLU A 631 -12.98 18.40 -28.08
N LEU A 632 -13.15 19.25 -27.07
CA LEU A 632 -14.22 20.24 -27.06
C LEU A 632 -13.63 21.63 -27.18
N ARG A 633 -14.27 22.45 -28.01
CA ARG A 633 -13.94 23.87 -28.12
C ARG A 633 -14.89 24.66 -27.23
N ARG A 634 -14.34 25.34 -26.22
CA ARG A 634 -15.10 26.31 -25.43
C ARG A 634 -15.65 27.39 -26.37
N ARG A 635 -16.96 27.64 -26.28
CA ARG A 635 -17.60 28.70 -27.05
C ARG A 635 -16.97 30.03 -26.66
N LYS A 636 -16.46 30.81 -27.63
CA LYS A 636 -15.95 32.17 -27.38
C LYS A 636 -17.04 32.97 -26.67
N VAL A 637 -16.88 33.19 -25.37
CA VAL A 637 -17.67 34.18 -24.65
C VAL A 637 -17.10 35.52 -25.08
N ALA A 638 -17.87 36.28 -25.87
CA ALA A 638 -17.48 37.62 -26.27
C ALA A 638 -17.37 38.49 -25.02
N LYS A 639 -16.15 38.70 -24.52
CA LYS A 639 -15.70 39.94 -23.89
C LYS A 639 -14.18 39.91 -23.63
N THR A 640 -13.60 41.09 -23.87
CA THR A 640 -12.23 41.57 -23.60
C THR A 640 -11.13 41.23 -24.62
N ASP A 641 -10.58 42.31 -25.19
CA ASP A 641 -9.58 42.40 -26.25
C ASP A 641 -8.20 41.88 -25.84
N GLN A 642 -8.04 40.55 -25.73
CA GLN A 642 -6.73 39.91 -25.87
C GLN A 642 -6.84 38.64 -26.71
N PRO A 643 -5.99 38.45 -27.74
CA PRO A 643 -6.00 37.24 -28.55
C PRO A 643 -5.10 36.19 -27.89
N THR A 644 -5.63 35.41 -26.95
CA THR A 644 -5.03 34.10 -26.59
C THR A 644 -5.81 32.99 -27.31
N PRO A 645 -5.14 32.14 -28.11
CA PRO A 645 -5.77 31.00 -28.75
C PRO A 645 -5.81 29.84 -27.74
N GLU A 646 -6.67 29.92 -26.73
CA GLU A 646 -6.77 28.88 -25.68
C GLU A 646 -8.23 28.53 -25.42
N GLY A 647 -8.66 27.35 -25.84
CA GLY A 647 -10.04 26.92 -25.65
C GLY A 647 -10.37 25.51 -26.11
N VAL A 648 -9.36 24.69 -26.45
CA VAL A 648 -9.53 23.26 -26.68
C VAL A 648 -9.31 22.56 -25.35
N VAL A 649 -10.30 21.77 -24.92
CA VAL A 649 -10.20 20.91 -23.73
C VAL A 649 -10.33 19.46 -24.16
N HIS A 650 -9.60 18.58 -23.50
CA HIS A 650 -9.63 17.16 -23.77
C HIS A 650 -10.66 16.48 -22.87
N VAL A 651 -11.42 15.55 -23.45
CA VAL A 651 -12.38 14.71 -22.74
C VAL A 651 -12.17 13.25 -23.09
N ALA A 652 -12.34 12.41 -22.08
CA ALA A 652 -12.25 10.96 -22.22
C ALA A 652 -13.62 10.30 -22.10
N TRP A 653 -13.69 9.00 -22.40
CA TRP A 653 -14.94 8.24 -22.33
C TRP A 653 -14.95 7.26 -21.17
N GLN A 654 -16.06 7.27 -20.43
CA GLN A 654 -16.41 6.25 -19.44
C GLN A 654 -17.49 5.35 -20.00
N HIS A 655 -17.28 4.03 -19.98
CA HIS A 655 -18.32 3.04 -20.23
C HIS A 655 -18.72 2.36 -18.93
N VAL A 656 -19.99 2.00 -18.83
CA VAL A 656 -20.51 1.17 -17.73
C VAL A 656 -21.10 -0.08 -18.35
N VAL A 657 -20.43 -1.20 -18.10
CA VAL A 657 -20.83 -2.53 -18.60
C VAL A 657 -21.43 -3.31 -17.45
N CYS A 658 -22.63 -3.83 -17.63
CA CYS A 658 -23.25 -4.73 -16.65
C CYS A 658 -23.18 -6.16 -17.19
N LEU A 659 -22.55 -7.06 -16.44
CA LEU A 659 -22.59 -8.48 -16.74
C LEU A 659 -24.04 -8.99 -16.68
N PRO A 660 -24.38 -10.00 -17.50
CA PRO A 660 -25.74 -10.52 -17.57
C PRO A 660 -26.14 -11.28 -16.29
N ASP A 661 -25.15 -11.83 -15.58
CA ASP A 661 -25.34 -12.57 -14.34
C ASP A 661 -24.91 -11.70 -13.15
N ASN A 662 -25.49 -11.93 -11.96
CA ASN A 662 -25.10 -11.25 -10.71
C ASN A 662 -24.13 -12.11 -9.87
N ASP A 663 -23.46 -13.06 -10.50
CA ASP A 663 -22.47 -13.91 -9.83
C ASP A 663 -21.24 -13.07 -9.44
N GLU A 664 -20.58 -13.47 -8.35
CA GLU A 664 -19.37 -12.82 -7.89
C GLU A 664 -18.25 -12.90 -8.94
N ILE A 665 -17.69 -11.75 -9.30
CA ILE A 665 -16.51 -11.66 -10.16
C ILE A 665 -15.32 -12.05 -9.29
N ILE A 666 -14.64 -13.15 -9.66
CA ILE A 666 -13.48 -13.70 -8.93
C ILE A 666 -12.17 -13.59 -9.71
N GLY A 667 -12.24 -13.15 -10.96
CA GLY A 667 -11.06 -12.80 -11.75
C GLY A 667 -11.39 -11.77 -12.81
N PHE A 668 -10.44 -10.86 -13.02
CA PHE A 668 -10.61 -9.74 -13.93
C PHE A 668 -9.25 -9.30 -14.48
N VAL A 669 -9.12 -9.26 -15.80
CA VAL A 669 -7.92 -8.79 -16.49
C VAL A 669 -8.29 -7.99 -17.73
N THR A 670 -7.40 -7.12 -18.16
CA THR A 670 -7.58 -6.32 -19.37
C THR A 670 -6.45 -6.56 -20.37
N LEU A 671 -6.76 -6.42 -21.65
CA LEU A 671 -5.84 -6.66 -22.75
C LEU A 671 -5.96 -5.53 -23.79
N SER A 672 -4.86 -5.22 -24.46
CA SER A 672 -4.82 -4.31 -25.61
C SER A 672 -4.82 -5.04 -26.94
N LYS A 673 -4.47 -6.34 -26.93
CA LYS A 673 -4.36 -7.19 -28.11
C LYS A 673 -5.11 -8.52 -27.91
N PRO A 674 -5.70 -9.10 -28.97
CA PRO A 674 -5.68 -8.64 -30.36
C PRO A 674 -6.48 -7.34 -30.61
N TYR A 675 -7.32 -6.96 -29.65
CA TYR A 675 -7.98 -5.66 -29.55
C TYR A 675 -8.19 -5.30 -28.08
N PRO A 676 -8.49 -4.03 -27.76
CA PRO A 676 -8.90 -3.61 -26.42
C PRO A 676 -10.07 -4.43 -25.87
N ALA A 677 -9.85 -5.16 -24.79
CA ALA A 677 -10.87 -6.02 -24.18
C ALA A 677 -10.70 -6.14 -22.66
N CYS A 678 -11.80 -6.40 -21.98
CA CYS A 678 -11.78 -6.88 -20.59
C CYS A 678 -12.21 -8.36 -20.57
N VAL A 679 -11.56 -9.16 -19.74
CA VAL A 679 -11.95 -10.54 -19.46
C VAL A 679 -12.30 -10.64 -17.99
N ALA A 680 -13.51 -11.12 -17.70
CA ALA A 680 -13.98 -11.35 -16.34
C ALA A 680 -14.35 -12.83 -16.18
N CYS A 681 -14.19 -13.37 -14.98
CA CYS A 681 -14.66 -14.71 -14.66
C CYS A 681 -15.45 -14.75 -13.35
N THR A 682 -16.47 -15.59 -13.36
CA THR A 682 -17.14 -16.12 -12.17
C THR A 682 -16.70 -17.57 -11.99
N GLN A 683 -17.17 -18.26 -10.95
CA GLN A 683 -16.83 -19.68 -10.77
C GLN A 683 -17.24 -20.56 -11.97
N ASN A 684 -18.31 -20.18 -12.69
CA ASN A 684 -18.93 -21.02 -13.72
C ASN A 684 -18.89 -20.43 -15.13
N HIS A 685 -18.59 -19.14 -15.27
CA HIS A 685 -18.66 -18.44 -16.56
C HIS A 685 -17.44 -17.55 -16.80
N LEU A 686 -17.05 -17.47 -18.08
CA LEU A 686 -16.07 -16.53 -18.60
C LEU A 686 -16.79 -15.50 -19.46
N TYR A 687 -16.38 -14.25 -19.33
CA TYR A 687 -16.92 -13.10 -20.05
C TYR A 687 -15.81 -12.40 -20.80
N LEU A 688 -16.00 -12.19 -22.09
CA LEU A 688 -15.18 -11.30 -22.92
C LEU A 688 -16.00 -10.06 -23.24
N ILE A 689 -15.50 -8.91 -22.81
CA ILE A 689 -16.07 -7.60 -23.09
C ILE A 689 -15.20 -6.96 -24.18
N SER A 690 -15.70 -6.96 -25.42
CA SER A 690 -14.98 -6.34 -26.54
C SER A 690 -15.19 -4.83 -26.50
N LEU A 691 -14.13 -4.06 -26.32
CA LEU A 691 -14.22 -2.60 -26.28
C LEU A 691 -14.14 -1.96 -27.67
N VAL A 692 -13.99 -2.79 -28.70
CA VAL A 692 -14.11 -2.44 -30.12
C VAL A 692 -15.41 -3.08 -30.61
N GLY A 693 -16.30 -2.25 -31.17
CA GLY A 693 -17.64 -2.63 -31.62
C GLY A 693 -17.73 -2.92 -33.11
#